data_AF-A0A8J1XK72-F1
#
_entry.id   AF-A0A8J1XK72-F1
#
_cell.length_a   1.000
_cell.length_b   1.000
_cell.length_c   1.000
_cell.angle_alpha   90.00
_cell.angle_beta   90.00
_cell.angle_gamma   90.00
#
_symmetry.space_group_name_H-M   'P 1'
#
loop_
_entity.id
_entity.type
_entity.pdbx_description
1 polymer ?
#
loop_
_entity_poly.entity_id
_entity_poly.type
_entity_poly.pdbx_seq_one_letter_code
_entity_poly.pdbx_strand_id
1 'polypeptide(L)'
;MTLMRIQCRIHSTTTSKMNLREAHTSGRSNYKRTVRGPYYISHAWFAIGFITFATFFDQGTCSADVFVCPLGKFSCGNQSVCLDQNRWCDGKSDCDAGYDEIHENCQFTGGTYDTIVKIFGNDTIRTINQSCHFSNYPSLCECKEAVISCKEKGFTRLPVDLPSNLTRLIFKGNLLKEIRSHAFQRFSRMTVLHLGGNKIERIDNGGFYGLDRLEKLFLQGNNLTTIETGTIGRLHKLEWLWLSENKLQSIAMDEFKYTNLITINLKWNKLTQVETMVGPANGNLAVLFLDNNKIQRLYSTQFRSMQNLQTLTLSYNDISYIAEDAFKNLPSLTDLDLAWNKLTRLHRKVFEPLTELQLLDLSGNPIILQVNGFSGLQKLEVLKLGAISIDNIQIKMFSSLQSLKFIEFKDFHYCSYAPHVRSCDPKGDGISSFNNLLDNPVLRISIWIVACFTCAGNLAVLISRTLIKTDLNLHSIVIRNLCAADLLMGIYLVIVAAQDVRFRETYNSHAYEWMSSHLCQVTGVLAMISCEVSILILVFMSVERYATISFPYRTFRMSSKLAWIILCSLWVTGLLIGIIPLTSENAFGKFYGSNGVCFPLHIHDPYLKGWEYSAFIFIVLNFTSVAVIVFCYVAMLCSIYKTQRLTESTCAQERSFAKRILVIILSDLMCWVPLITIKLMAFGSIRISDSMYAWLAIFILPINSAINPILYTLTIVSFRRKFLQFWRRKYRSGKTKHCSRFQMGRLGSSSLSSATNTFNLPGDISPPTFRTQLNPSISSEDESAENIGKLQNLLAESNDQEHTV
;
A
#
# COMPACT_ATOMS: atom_id res chain seq x y z
N MET A 1 6.92 -56.05 -62.88
CA MET A 1 5.83 -56.94 -63.37
C MET A 1 6.40 -58.36 -63.44
N THR A 2 5.66 -59.46 -63.22
CA THR A 2 4.20 -59.63 -63.05
C THR A 2 3.92 -60.84 -62.13
N LEU A 3 3.15 -60.77 -61.04
CA LEU A 3 2.63 -59.62 -60.29
C LEU A 3 2.62 -59.96 -58.77
N MET A 4 3.44 -59.22 -58.01
CA MET A 4 3.42 -58.88 -56.56
C MET A 4 2.63 -59.75 -55.54
N ARG A 5 3.18 -60.30 -54.44
CA ARG A 5 4.04 -59.75 -53.33
C ARG A 5 3.35 -58.62 -52.54
N ILE A 6 3.29 -58.52 -51.20
CA ILE A 6 3.83 -59.26 -50.02
C ILE A 6 3.02 -58.78 -48.76
N GLN A 7 3.07 -59.28 -47.50
CA GLN A 7 3.15 -60.61 -46.85
C GLN A 7 3.55 -60.43 -45.34
N CYS A 8 3.17 -61.34 -44.43
CA CYS A 8 3.35 -61.31 -42.95
C CYS A 8 2.48 -60.26 -42.20
N ARG A 9 1.69 -60.52 -41.12
CA ARG A 9 1.38 -61.67 -40.20
C ARG A 9 2.21 -61.81 -38.90
N ILE A 10 1.53 -62.16 -37.78
CA ILE A 10 2.01 -62.59 -36.43
C ILE A 10 2.43 -61.40 -35.51
N HIS A 11 2.22 -61.32 -34.18
CA HIS A 11 1.51 -62.08 -33.10
C HIS A 11 0.25 -61.29 -32.63
N SER A 12 -0.84 -61.77 -31.99
CA SER A 12 -1.21 -62.93 -31.13
C SER A 12 -0.83 -62.89 -29.63
N THR A 13 -1.74 -62.33 -28.81
CA THR A 13 -2.32 -62.87 -27.53
C THR A 13 -1.49 -63.60 -26.45
N THR A 14 -1.96 -63.46 -25.19
CA THR A 14 -1.50 -64.08 -23.91
C THR A 14 -0.26 -63.39 -23.30
N THR A 15 -0.11 -63.18 -21.98
CA THR A 15 -0.80 -63.65 -20.74
C THR A 15 -1.10 -62.44 -19.81
N SER A 16 -1.72 -62.49 -18.61
CA SER A 16 -2.15 -63.57 -17.71
C SER A 16 -3.45 -63.19 -16.94
N LYS A 17 -4.03 -64.15 -16.19
CA LYS A 17 -5.24 -63.98 -15.35
C LYS A 17 -4.88 -63.61 -13.91
N MET A 18 -5.73 -62.80 -13.26
CA MET A 18 -6.37 -63.04 -11.95
C MET A 18 -7.23 -61.81 -11.62
N ASN A 19 -8.30 -61.81 -10.83
CA ASN A 19 -9.38 -62.72 -10.40
C ASN A 19 -10.01 -62.01 -9.17
N LEU A 20 -11.21 -62.42 -8.76
CA LEU A 20 -11.96 -61.92 -7.58
C LEU A 20 -12.55 -60.50 -7.69
N ARG A 21 -13.67 -60.19 -7.04
CA ARG A 21 -14.97 -60.91 -6.89
C ARG A 21 -15.98 -59.98 -6.20
N GLU A 22 -17.26 -60.27 -6.42
CA GLU A 22 -18.40 -60.05 -5.51
C GLU A 22 -18.75 -58.63 -5.01
N ALA A 23 -20.05 -58.34 -5.10
CA ALA A 23 -20.70 -57.19 -4.50
C ALA A 23 -21.80 -57.67 -3.52
N HIS A 24 -22.29 -56.74 -2.70
CA HIS A 24 -23.51 -56.80 -1.88
C HIS A 24 -23.61 -57.82 -0.72
N THR A 25 -23.62 -57.26 0.49
CA THR A 25 -24.62 -57.55 1.54
C THR A 25 -24.93 -56.23 2.27
N SER A 26 -26.03 -56.02 3.01
CA SER A 26 -27.41 -56.55 2.91
C SER A 26 -28.30 -55.67 3.82
N GLY A 27 -29.47 -55.20 3.36
CA GLY A 27 -30.29 -54.26 4.15
C GLY A 27 -31.76 -54.15 3.70
N ARG A 28 -32.64 -55.01 4.23
CA ARG A 28 -34.09 -55.03 3.94
C ARG A 28 -34.83 -53.82 4.55
N SER A 29 -35.89 -53.33 3.90
CA SER A 29 -37.29 -53.42 4.43
C SER A 29 -38.38 -52.79 3.53
N ASN A 30 -39.22 -53.65 2.93
CA ASN A 30 -40.68 -53.56 2.82
C ASN A 30 -41.46 -52.39 2.14
N TYR A 31 -42.02 -52.71 0.96
CA TYR A 31 -43.49 -52.82 0.68
C TYR A 31 -44.42 -51.58 0.74
N LYS A 32 -44.93 -51.11 -0.43
CA LYS A 32 -46.35 -51.32 -0.90
C LYS A 32 -46.79 -50.52 -2.17
N ARG A 33 -47.46 -51.24 -3.09
CA ARG A 33 -48.69 -50.90 -3.89
C ARG A 33 -48.74 -49.60 -4.75
N THR A 34 -48.69 -49.71 -6.09
CA THR A 34 -49.83 -49.84 -7.08
C THR A 34 -50.71 -48.57 -7.24
N VAL A 35 -50.60 -47.78 -8.33
CA VAL A 35 -51.09 -47.96 -9.73
C VAL A 35 -52.42 -47.24 -10.02
N ARG A 36 -52.38 -46.24 -10.93
CA ARG A 36 -53.35 -45.95 -12.03
C ARG A 36 -52.96 -44.66 -12.80
N GLY A 37 -52.93 -44.74 -14.14
CA GLY A 37 -53.17 -43.61 -15.07
C GLY A 37 -54.42 -43.97 -15.89
N PRO A 38 -54.49 -43.75 -17.23
CA PRO A 38 -53.88 -42.69 -18.06
C PRO A 38 -54.90 -42.10 -19.09
N TYR A 39 -54.52 -41.10 -19.89
CA TYR A 39 -55.10 -40.80 -21.23
C TYR A 39 -54.00 -40.19 -22.13
N TYR A 40 -53.56 -40.85 -23.21
CA TYR A 40 -54.06 -40.78 -24.61
C TYR A 40 -53.96 -39.37 -25.24
N ILE A 41 -53.18 -39.03 -26.29
CA ILE A 41 -52.59 -39.66 -27.52
C ILE A 41 -53.37 -39.32 -28.81
N SER A 42 -52.62 -39.15 -29.93
CA SER A 42 -53.00 -38.89 -31.35
C SER A 42 -53.14 -37.40 -31.74
N HIS A 43 -52.30 -36.84 -32.63
CA HIS A 43 -52.13 -37.00 -34.11
C HIS A 43 -53.21 -36.25 -34.93
N ALA A 44 -52.94 -35.51 -36.01
CA ALA A 44 -51.68 -35.01 -36.63
C ALA A 44 -52.00 -33.95 -37.73
N TRP A 45 -50.99 -33.49 -38.48
CA TRP A 45 -51.00 -32.83 -39.83
C TRP A 45 -50.83 -31.29 -40.00
N PHE A 46 -50.14 -30.97 -41.11
CA PHE A 46 -50.04 -29.74 -41.92
C PHE A 46 -49.03 -28.60 -41.60
N ALA A 47 -48.56 -27.97 -42.71
CA ALA A 47 -47.50 -26.94 -42.88
C ALA A 47 -46.09 -27.37 -42.40
N ILE A 48 -45.02 -27.51 -43.20
CA ILE A 48 -44.61 -27.00 -44.53
C ILE A 48 -44.30 -25.49 -44.56
N GLY A 49 -43.01 -25.17 -44.64
CA GLY A 49 -42.45 -23.83 -44.90
C GLY A 49 -40.95 -23.94 -45.23
N PHE A 50 -40.51 -23.32 -46.32
CA PHE A 50 -39.11 -23.22 -46.77
C PHE A 50 -38.27 -22.35 -45.79
N ILE A 51 -36.93 -22.33 -45.76
CA ILE A 51 -35.96 -22.11 -46.87
C ILE A 51 -34.62 -22.82 -46.63
N THR A 52 -33.98 -23.26 -47.71
CA THR A 52 -32.60 -23.78 -47.79
C THR A 52 -31.61 -22.73 -48.30
N PHE A 53 -30.55 -22.39 -47.56
CA PHE A 53 -29.31 -21.75 -48.04
C PHE A 53 -28.28 -21.74 -46.89
N ALA A 54 -27.01 -22.11 -47.02
CA ALA A 54 -26.33 -22.95 -48.02
C ALA A 54 -25.06 -23.56 -47.41
N THR A 55 -24.57 -24.68 -47.95
CA THR A 55 -23.30 -25.32 -47.59
C THR A 55 -22.31 -25.20 -48.75
N PHE A 56 -21.23 -24.41 -48.63
CA PHE A 56 -20.03 -24.52 -49.49
C PHE A 56 -18.84 -23.79 -48.85
N PHE A 57 -17.62 -24.29 -49.10
CA PHE A 57 -16.32 -23.87 -48.51
C PHE A 57 -16.18 -24.11 -46.98
N ASP A 58 -15.04 -24.61 -46.46
CA ASP A 58 -13.97 -25.38 -47.12
C ASP A 58 -13.23 -26.27 -46.10
N GLN A 59 -12.23 -27.02 -46.56
CA GLN A 59 -11.42 -27.95 -45.78
C GLN A 59 -10.56 -27.24 -44.73
N GLY A 60 -10.78 -27.58 -43.45
CA GLY A 60 -9.88 -27.26 -42.34
C GLY A 60 -9.44 -28.54 -41.63
N THR A 61 -8.15 -28.87 -41.67
CA THR A 61 -7.61 -30.05 -40.98
C THR A 61 -7.64 -29.88 -39.47
N CYS A 62 -8.18 -30.86 -38.74
CA CYS A 62 -8.06 -30.93 -37.29
C CYS A 62 -6.59 -31.10 -36.89
N SER A 63 -5.91 -29.98 -36.66
CA SER A 63 -4.71 -29.96 -35.81
C SER A 63 -5.11 -30.34 -34.39
N ALA A 64 -4.18 -30.89 -33.61
CA ALA A 64 -4.46 -31.13 -32.20
C ALA A 64 -4.73 -29.80 -31.48
N ASP A 65 -5.85 -29.68 -30.78
CA ASP A 65 -6.16 -28.51 -29.97
C ASP A 65 -5.09 -28.35 -28.87
N VAL A 66 -4.16 -27.43 -29.09
CA VAL A 66 -3.24 -26.98 -28.05
C VAL A 66 -4.08 -26.31 -26.97
N PHE A 67 -4.06 -26.85 -25.76
CA PHE A 67 -4.82 -26.25 -24.66
C PHE A 67 -4.13 -24.95 -24.23
N VAL A 68 -4.68 -23.83 -24.69
CA VAL A 68 -4.21 -22.48 -24.37
C VAL A 68 -5.06 -21.93 -23.22
N CYS A 69 -4.39 -21.46 -22.16
CA CYS A 69 -5.07 -20.82 -21.03
C CYS A 69 -5.78 -19.51 -21.47
N PRO A 70 -6.93 -19.16 -20.86
CA PRO A 70 -7.57 -17.86 -21.07
C PRO A 70 -6.62 -16.69 -20.77
N LEU A 71 -6.82 -15.55 -21.44
CA LEU A 71 -6.04 -14.33 -21.21
C LEU A 71 -6.00 -13.96 -19.71
N GLY A 72 -4.83 -13.63 -19.17
CA GLY A 72 -4.61 -13.42 -17.74
C GLY A 72 -4.34 -14.70 -16.91
N LYS A 73 -4.37 -15.88 -17.53
CA LYS A 73 -4.01 -17.17 -16.91
C LYS A 73 -2.88 -17.87 -17.68
N PHE A 74 -2.05 -18.63 -16.97
CA PHE A 74 -0.83 -19.28 -17.51
C PHE A 74 -0.70 -20.72 -17.00
N SER A 75 -0.14 -21.61 -17.81
CA SER A 75 -0.11 -23.05 -17.53
C SER A 75 1.01 -23.48 -16.56
N CYS A 76 0.69 -24.47 -15.71
CA CYS A 76 1.60 -25.12 -14.75
C CYS A 76 2.55 -26.15 -15.41
N GLY A 77 3.22 -25.78 -16.49
CA GLY A 77 4.15 -26.65 -17.23
C GLY A 77 3.43 -27.74 -18.03
N ASN A 78 2.76 -28.67 -17.36
CA ASN A 78 1.73 -29.50 -17.98
C ASN A 78 0.50 -28.63 -18.30
N GLN A 79 -0.14 -28.86 -19.45
CA GLN A 79 -1.20 -27.97 -19.94
C GLN A 79 -2.50 -28.04 -19.12
N SER A 80 -2.73 -29.10 -18.34
CA SER A 80 -4.02 -29.37 -17.66
C SER A 80 -4.42 -28.37 -16.55
N VAL A 81 -3.53 -27.49 -16.10
CA VAL A 81 -3.81 -26.52 -15.02
C VAL A 81 -3.36 -25.11 -15.43
N CYS A 82 -4.25 -24.13 -15.30
CA CYS A 82 -4.00 -22.71 -15.54
C CYS A 82 -4.13 -21.91 -14.24
N LEU A 83 -3.06 -21.22 -13.82
CA LEU A 83 -3.09 -20.27 -12.70
C LEU A 83 -3.30 -18.84 -13.18
N ASP A 84 -3.92 -18.04 -12.32
CA ASP A 84 -4.03 -16.58 -12.45
C ASP A 84 -2.67 -15.88 -12.33
N GLN A 85 -2.48 -14.76 -13.05
CA GLN A 85 -1.27 -13.92 -13.03
C GLN A 85 -0.74 -13.58 -11.62
N ASN A 86 -1.62 -13.46 -10.62
CA ASN A 86 -1.27 -13.06 -9.26
C ASN A 86 -0.72 -14.20 -8.37
N ARG A 87 -1.04 -15.46 -8.71
CA ARG A 87 -0.55 -16.67 -8.01
C ARG A 87 0.89 -17.01 -8.38
N TRP A 88 1.37 -16.56 -9.55
CA TRP A 88 2.77 -16.72 -9.94
C TRP A 88 3.68 -16.00 -8.96
N CYS A 89 4.55 -16.73 -8.26
CA CYS A 89 5.52 -16.19 -7.31
C CYS A 89 4.87 -15.43 -6.13
N ASP A 90 3.84 -16.02 -5.52
CA ASP A 90 3.13 -15.48 -4.34
C ASP A 90 3.66 -16.05 -3.00
N GLY A 91 4.60 -16.99 -3.06
CA GLY A 91 5.19 -17.70 -1.92
C GLY A 91 4.48 -19.01 -1.59
N LYS A 92 3.58 -19.52 -2.46
CA LYS A 92 2.85 -20.78 -2.29
C LYS A 92 2.85 -21.59 -3.58
N SER A 93 3.14 -22.88 -3.45
CA SER A 93 3.07 -23.85 -4.55
C SER A 93 1.62 -24.18 -4.87
N ASP A 94 0.99 -23.42 -5.79
CA ASP A 94 -0.31 -23.70 -6.39
C ASP A 94 -0.18 -24.64 -7.62
N CYS A 95 1.01 -24.73 -8.26
CA CYS A 95 1.32 -25.75 -9.27
C CYS A 95 1.87 -27.06 -8.68
N ASP A 96 1.68 -28.16 -9.42
CA ASP A 96 2.45 -29.39 -9.24
C ASP A 96 3.96 -29.09 -9.26
N ALA A 97 4.70 -29.68 -8.31
CA ALA A 97 6.14 -29.49 -8.11
C ALA A 97 6.62 -28.02 -7.94
N GLY A 98 5.71 -27.06 -7.73
CA GLY A 98 6.05 -25.66 -7.48
C GLY A 98 6.61 -24.89 -8.67
N TYR A 99 6.25 -25.25 -9.92
CA TYR A 99 6.71 -24.54 -11.13
C TYR A 99 6.45 -23.02 -11.12
N ASP A 100 5.44 -22.59 -10.38
CA ASP A 100 5.01 -21.23 -10.06
C ASP A 100 5.85 -20.51 -9.01
N GLU A 101 6.64 -21.24 -8.23
CA GLU A 101 7.53 -20.75 -7.16
C GLU A 101 9.01 -21.06 -7.41
N ILE A 102 9.36 -21.63 -8.57
CA ILE A 102 10.76 -21.86 -8.96
C ILE A 102 11.50 -20.52 -8.95
N HIS A 103 12.60 -20.45 -8.21
CA HIS A 103 13.42 -19.24 -8.01
C HIS A 103 13.83 -18.57 -9.34
N GLU A 104 14.09 -19.35 -10.39
CA GLU A 104 14.42 -18.85 -11.74
C GLU A 104 13.22 -18.21 -12.48
N ASN A 105 11.99 -18.58 -12.14
CA ASN A 105 10.75 -17.94 -12.63
C ASN A 105 10.31 -16.75 -11.75
N CYS A 106 10.87 -16.60 -10.55
CA CYS A 106 10.33 -15.72 -9.50
C CYS A 106 11.28 -14.66 -8.96
N GLN A 107 12.59 -14.86 -9.10
CA GLN A 107 13.58 -13.81 -8.94
C GLN A 107 14.20 -13.50 -10.30
N PHE A 108 13.41 -12.86 -11.17
CA PHE A 108 13.86 -12.13 -12.37
C PHE A 108 14.68 -10.86 -12.02
N THR A 109 15.60 -11.02 -11.07
CA THR A 109 16.80 -10.20 -10.85
C THR A 109 17.96 -10.68 -11.75
N GLY A 110 17.87 -11.94 -12.21
CA GLY A 110 18.88 -12.65 -12.98
C GLY A 110 18.96 -12.28 -14.45
N GLY A 111 19.30 -11.02 -14.74
CA GLY A 111 20.02 -10.73 -15.98
C GLY A 111 21.37 -11.46 -16.03
N THR A 112 22.05 -11.50 -17.18
CA THR A 112 23.35 -12.21 -17.32
C THR A 112 24.36 -11.80 -16.24
N TYR A 113 24.29 -10.53 -15.80
CA TYR A 113 24.87 -9.97 -14.59
C TYR A 113 24.97 -10.91 -13.38
N ASP A 114 23.82 -11.37 -12.86
CA ASP A 114 23.76 -11.97 -11.52
C ASP A 114 24.34 -13.39 -11.55
N THR A 115 24.17 -14.10 -12.65
CA THR A 115 24.87 -15.37 -12.93
C THR A 115 26.39 -15.17 -12.97
N ILE A 116 26.89 -14.15 -13.68
CA ILE A 116 28.33 -13.86 -13.75
C ILE A 116 28.89 -13.46 -12.37
N VAL A 117 28.15 -12.67 -11.59
CA VAL A 117 28.57 -12.27 -10.23
C VAL A 117 28.47 -13.45 -9.24
N LYS A 118 27.45 -14.30 -9.30
CA LYS A 118 27.31 -15.49 -8.43
C LYS A 118 28.38 -16.56 -8.72
N ILE A 119 28.77 -16.75 -9.98
CA ILE A 119 29.82 -17.71 -10.36
C ILE A 119 31.21 -17.24 -9.90
N PHE A 120 31.53 -15.95 -10.05
CA PHE A 120 32.92 -15.45 -9.89
C PHE A 120 33.15 -14.51 -8.70
N GLY A 121 32.13 -13.86 -8.15
CA GLY A 121 32.21 -13.15 -6.86
C GLY A 121 32.45 -14.10 -5.69
N ASN A 122 32.13 -15.38 -5.86
CA ASN A 122 32.32 -16.46 -4.91
C ASN A 122 33.73 -17.12 -5.01
N ASP A 123 34.72 -16.44 -5.59
CA ASP A 123 36.17 -16.79 -5.55
C ASP A 123 36.75 -16.68 -4.10
N THR A 124 35.91 -16.70 -3.06
CA THR A 124 36.27 -17.09 -1.70
C THR A 124 36.70 -18.55 -1.70
N ILE A 125 38.01 -18.76 -1.91
CA ILE A 125 38.77 -20.03 -1.82
C ILE A 125 37.93 -21.16 -1.23
N ARG A 126 37.33 -21.99 -2.09
CA ARG A 126 36.68 -23.25 -1.66
C ARG A 126 37.69 -24.02 -0.83
N THR A 127 37.28 -24.50 0.34
CA THR A 127 38.19 -24.99 1.39
C THR A 127 38.77 -26.37 1.08
N ILE A 128 39.59 -26.44 0.04
CA ILE A 128 40.41 -27.59 -0.31
C ILE A 128 41.58 -27.64 0.67
N ASN A 129 41.71 -28.72 1.42
CA ASN A 129 42.81 -28.95 2.36
C ASN A 129 44.06 -29.44 1.63
N GLN A 130 44.66 -28.57 0.82
CA GLN A 130 45.97 -28.79 0.19
C GLN A 130 47.05 -27.91 0.83
N SER A 131 48.28 -28.42 0.86
CA SER A 131 49.45 -27.75 1.39
C SER A 131 49.88 -26.54 0.53
N CYS A 132 50.62 -25.62 1.13
CA CYS A 132 51.22 -24.49 0.42
C CYS A 132 52.29 -24.96 -0.57
N HIS A 133 52.27 -24.45 -1.80
CA HIS A 133 53.27 -24.73 -2.84
C HIS A 133 54.56 -23.87 -2.70
N PHE A 134 54.61 -22.96 -1.72
CA PHE A 134 55.75 -22.08 -1.47
C PHE A 134 56.39 -22.39 -0.12
N SER A 135 57.69 -22.67 -0.10
CA SER A 135 58.43 -22.93 1.15
C SER A 135 58.65 -21.67 1.98
N ASN A 136 58.81 -20.51 1.34
CA ASN A 136 58.99 -19.20 1.97
C ASN A 136 57.85 -18.25 1.56
N TYR A 137 57.21 -17.64 2.55
CA TYR A 137 56.24 -16.55 2.40
C TYR A 137 56.16 -15.73 3.71
N PRO A 138 55.59 -14.50 3.71
CA PRO A 138 55.54 -13.66 4.90
C PRO A 138 54.65 -14.27 6.01
N SER A 139 55.16 -14.35 7.24
CA SER A 139 54.51 -15.05 8.37
C SER A 139 53.15 -14.48 8.81
N LEU A 140 52.85 -13.22 8.48
CA LEU A 140 51.54 -12.61 8.72
C LEU A 140 50.48 -12.98 7.66
N CYS A 141 50.88 -13.59 6.55
CA CYS A 141 50.00 -14.01 5.47
C CYS A 141 49.71 -15.51 5.52
N GLU A 142 48.57 -15.91 4.97
CA GLU A 142 48.20 -17.31 4.80
C GLU A 142 48.55 -17.80 3.39
N CYS A 143 48.98 -19.05 3.26
CA CYS A 143 49.21 -19.69 1.97
C CYS A 143 48.37 -20.97 1.85
N LYS A 144 47.71 -21.16 0.70
CA LYS A 144 47.02 -22.41 0.31
C LYS A 144 47.25 -22.65 -1.18
N GLU A 145 47.65 -23.87 -1.55
CA GLU A 145 48.01 -24.22 -2.93
C GLU A 145 48.99 -23.18 -3.53
N ALA A 146 48.63 -22.53 -4.63
CA ALA A 146 49.39 -21.46 -5.30
C ALA A 146 48.88 -20.03 -5.00
N VAL A 147 48.14 -19.85 -3.90
CA VAL A 147 47.51 -18.58 -3.48
C VAL A 147 48.14 -18.08 -2.18
N ILE A 148 48.53 -16.79 -2.14
CA ILE A 148 48.94 -16.10 -0.91
C ILE A 148 47.90 -15.04 -0.55
N SER A 149 47.46 -15.06 0.71
CA SER A 149 46.39 -14.24 1.28
C SER A 149 46.90 -13.41 2.47
N CYS A 150 47.21 -12.15 2.19
CA CYS A 150 47.63 -11.12 3.15
C CYS A 150 46.46 -10.17 3.46
N LYS A 151 45.33 -10.68 3.95
CA LYS A 151 44.13 -9.86 4.23
C LYS A 151 44.23 -9.12 5.56
N GLU A 152 43.93 -7.82 5.58
CA GLU A 152 43.69 -7.05 6.80
C GLU A 152 44.84 -7.12 7.84
N LYS A 153 46.09 -7.15 7.35
CA LYS A 153 47.32 -7.23 8.18
C LYS A 153 48.01 -5.87 8.39
N GLY A 154 47.37 -4.77 7.97
CA GLY A 154 47.86 -3.40 8.17
C GLY A 154 49.06 -2.98 7.31
N PHE A 155 49.44 -3.76 6.29
CA PHE A 155 50.64 -3.47 5.49
C PHE A 155 50.58 -2.13 4.74
N THR A 156 51.61 -1.30 4.87
CA THR A 156 51.77 -0.04 4.11
C THR A 156 52.52 -0.20 2.78
N ARG A 157 53.17 -1.35 2.58
CA ARG A 157 53.93 -1.73 1.38
C ARG A 157 53.86 -3.24 1.16
N LEU A 158 54.14 -3.72 -0.05
CA LEU A 158 54.27 -5.15 -0.34
C LEU A 158 55.43 -5.76 0.47
N PRO A 159 55.28 -6.95 1.08
CA PRO A 159 56.37 -7.68 1.71
C PRO A 159 57.46 -8.09 0.71
N VAL A 160 58.72 -8.08 1.15
CA VAL A 160 59.88 -8.43 0.30
C VAL A 160 59.96 -9.94 0.05
N ASP A 161 59.46 -10.73 1.00
CA ASP A 161 59.54 -12.20 1.05
C ASP A 161 58.45 -12.91 0.21
N LEU A 162 57.80 -12.19 -0.71
CA LEU A 162 56.85 -12.78 -1.65
C LEU A 162 57.59 -13.54 -2.77
N PRO A 163 57.22 -14.80 -3.06
CA PRO A 163 57.89 -15.62 -4.06
C PRO A 163 57.60 -15.14 -5.50
N SER A 164 58.59 -15.19 -6.39
CA SER A 164 58.49 -14.70 -7.78
C SER A 164 57.62 -15.58 -8.68
N ASN A 165 57.41 -16.85 -8.33
CA ASN A 165 56.54 -17.78 -9.05
C ASN A 165 55.07 -17.75 -8.59
N LEU A 166 54.66 -16.68 -7.88
CA LEU A 166 53.30 -16.52 -7.36
C LEU A 166 52.25 -16.35 -8.46
N THR A 167 51.20 -17.18 -8.43
CA THR A 167 50.10 -17.15 -9.41
C THR A 167 48.93 -16.24 -8.96
N ARG A 168 48.58 -16.25 -7.67
CA ARG A 168 47.45 -15.44 -7.14
C ARG A 168 47.83 -14.73 -5.84
N LEU A 169 47.70 -13.41 -5.80
CA LEU A 169 47.94 -12.58 -4.61
C LEU A 169 46.65 -11.88 -4.14
N ILE A 170 46.25 -12.14 -2.89
CA ILE A 170 45.12 -11.45 -2.24
C ILE A 170 45.68 -10.55 -1.13
N PHE A 171 45.73 -9.25 -1.40
CA PHE A 171 46.30 -8.20 -0.53
C PHE A 171 45.20 -7.22 -0.05
N LYS A 172 43.99 -7.73 0.14
CA LYS A 172 42.78 -6.94 0.48
C LYS A 172 42.89 -6.29 1.86
N GLY A 173 42.39 -5.05 2.00
CA GLY A 173 42.15 -4.45 3.32
C GLY A 173 43.38 -3.96 4.08
N ASN A 174 44.48 -3.63 3.39
CA ASN A 174 45.69 -3.09 4.01
C ASN A 174 45.78 -1.56 3.86
N LEU A 175 46.96 -0.98 4.09
CA LEU A 175 47.22 0.46 4.15
C LEU A 175 48.13 0.95 3.02
N LEU A 176 48.16 0.23 1.88
CA LEU A 176 48.94 0.62 0.70
C LEU A 176 48.40 1.93 0.12
N LYS A 177 49.27 2.94 -0.06
CA LYS A 177 48.91 4.30 -0.53
C LYS A 177 49.23 4.58 -2.00
N GLU A 178 50.25 3.93 -2.54
CA GLU A 178 50.74 4.16 -3.90
C GLU A 178 51.27 2.85 -4.49
N ILE A 179 51.11 2.66 -5.79
CA ILE A 179 51.80 1.60 -6.54
C ILE A 179 52.87 2.27 -7.39
N ARG A 180 54.14 2.00 -7.10
CA ARG A 180 55.28 2.57 -7.82
C ARG A 180 55.57 1.81 -9.12
N SER A 181 56.18 2.48 -10.08
CA SER A 181 56.68 1.87 -11.33
C SER A 181 57.49 0.60 -11.04
N HIS A 182 57.24 -0.46 -11.81
CA HIS A 182 57.88 -1.78 -11.68
C HIS A 182 57.68 -2.53 -10.35
N ALA A 183 56.76 -2.10 -9.47
CA ALA A 183 56.51 -2.76 -8.17
C ALA A 183 56.18 -4.27 -8.27
N PHE A 184 55.65 -4.72 -9.40
CA PHE A 184 55.28 -6.12 -9.64
C PHE A 184 56.20 -6.88 -10.64
N GLN A 185 57.31 -6.28 -11.08
CA GLN A 185 58.18 -6.81 -12.16
C GLN A 185 58.70 -8.24 -11.92
N ARG A 186 58.79 -8.69 -10.67
CA ARG A 186 59.27 -10.03 -10.30
C ARG A 186 58.21 -11.14 -10.40
N PHE A 187 56.95 -10.83 -10.69
CA PHE A 187 55.83 -11.78 -10.59
C PHE A 187 55.20 -12.16 -11.95
N SER A 188 56.02 -12.46 -12.96
CA SER A 188 55.59 -12.75 -14.35
C SER A 188 54.72 -14.01 -14.57
N ARG A 189 54.36 -14.71 -13.48
CA ARG A 189 53.43 -15.85 -13.47
C ARG A 189 52.06 -15.53 -12.84
N MET A 190 51.88 -14.32 -12.33
CA MET A 190 50.65 -13.90 -11.65
C MET A 190 49.49 -13.73 -12.64
N THR A 191 48.36 -14.39 -12.36
CA THR A 191 47.12 -14.24 -13.13
C THR A 191 46.00 -13.53 -12.36
N VAL A 192 46.06 -13.51 -11.02
CA VAL A 192 45.09 -12.78 -10.17
C VAL A 192 45.80 -11.88 -9.16
N LEU A 193 45.47 -10.59 -9.18
CA LEU A 193 45.96 -9.58 -8.24
C LEU A 193 44.78 -8.84 -7.59
N HIS A 194 44.59 -9.03 -6.28
CA HIS A 194 43.53 -8.37 -5.52
C HIS A 194 44.09 -7.37 -4.49
N LEU A 195 43.96 -6.08 -4.82
CA LEU A 195 44.43 -4.90 -4.07
C LEU A 195 43.27 -4.05 -3.51
N GLY A 196 42.02 -4.48 -3.65
CA GLY A 196 40.87 -3.75 -3.12
C GLY A 196 40.88 -3.52 -1.59
N GLY A 197 40.14 -2.51 -1.13
CA GLY A 197 40.03 -2.14 0.29
C GLY A 197 41.29 -1.49 0.88
N ASN A 198 42.26 -1.09 0.05
CA ASN A 198 43.48 -0.41 0.49
C ASN A 198 43.23 1.11 0.63
N LYS A 199 44.28 1.94 0.49
CA LYS A 199 44.21 3.41 0.51
C LYS A 199 44.93 4.00 -0.70
N ILE A 200 44.91 3.29 -1.83
CA ILE A 200 45.71 3.62 -3.01
C ILE A 200 45.17 4.90 -3.65
N GLU A 201 45.98 5.94 -3.70
CA GLU A 201 45.67 7.27 -4.24
C GLU A 201 46.18 7.45 -5.66
N ARG A 202 47.37 6.91 -5.95
CA ARG A 202 47.99 6.91 -7.28
C ARG A 202 48.59 5.55 -7.65
N ILE A 203 48.68 5.32 -8.94
CA ILE A 203 49.42 4.22 -9.56
C ILE A 203 50.34 4.89 -10.57
N ASP A 204 51.64 4.87 -10.30
CA ASP A 204 52.63 5.49 -11.18
C ASP A 204 52.66 4.74 -12.52
N ASN A 205 52.95 5.42 -13.62
CA ASN A 205 53.10 4.80 -14.95
C ASN A 205 54.06 3.58 -14.89
N GLY A 206 53.66 2.45 -15.48
CA GLY A 206 54.37 1.18 -15.37
C GLY A 206 54.26 0.50 -14.00
N GLY A 207 53.33 0.89 -13.13
CA GLY A 207 53.12 0.26 -11.81
C GLY A 207 52.91 -1.25 -11.88
N PHE A 208 52.14 -1.72 -12.87
CA PHE A 208 51.85 -3.14 -13.14
C PHE A 208 52.84 -3.81 -14.13
N TYR A 209 54.00 -3.19 -14.40
CA TYR A 209 54.98 -3.72 -15.36
C TYR A 209 55.44 -5.15 -14.99
N GLY A 210 55.48 -6.05 -15.97
CA GLY A 210 55.88 -7.46 -15.82
C GLY A 210 54.73 -8.41 -15.47
N LEU A 211 53.51 -7.91 -15.33
CA LEU A 211 52.29 -8.72 -15.10
C LEU A 211 51.65 -9.19 -16.43
N ASP A 212 52.46 -9.67 -17.36
CA ASP A 212 52.07 -9.98 -18.75
C ASP A 212 51.07 -11.16 -18.88
N ARG A 213 50.79 -11.84 -17.75
CA ARG A 213 49.82 -12.95 -17.62
C ARG A 213 48.59 -12.62 -16.77
N LEU A 214 48.41 -11.36 -16.35
CA LEU A 214 47.32 -10.98 -15.47
C LEU A 214 45.96 -11.09 -16.17
N GLU A 215 45.09 -11.94 -15.64
CA GLU A 215 43.73 -12.20 -16.12
C GLU A 215 42.69 -11.38 -15.33
N LYS A 216 42.89 -11.24 -14.01
CA LYS A 216 41.99 -10.50 -13.10
C LYS A 216 42.74 -9.49 -12.21
N LEU A 217 42.30 -8.22 -12.26
CA LEU A 217 42.81 -7.12 -11.42
C LEU A 217 41.67 -6.50 -10.60
N PHE A 218 41.79 -6.54 -9.27
CA PHE A 218 40.80 -5.97 -8.34
C PHE A 218 41.40 -4.82 -7.53
N LEU A 219 40.88 -3.60 -7.74
CA LEU A 219 41.31 -2.33 -7.14
C LEU A 219 40.15 -1.60 -6.43
N GLN A 220 39.04 -2.30 -6.18
CA GLN A 220 37.82 -1.72 -5.63
C GLN A 220 37.96 -1.24 -4.18
N GLY A 221 37.30 -0.15 -3.78
CA GLY A 221 37.37 0.38 -2.41
C GLY A 221 38.74 1.01 -2.10
N ASN A 222 39.21 1.89 -3.00
CA ASN A 222 40.47 2.62 -2.89
C ASN A 222 40.22 4.14 -2.99
N ASN A 223 41.26 4.94 -3.17
CA ASN A 223 41.20 6.40 -3.23
C ASN A 223 41.60 6.96 -4.61
N LEU A 224 41.56 6.14 -5.67
CA LEU A 224 42.02 6.50 -7.02
C LEU A 224 41.15 7.61 -7.63
N THR A 225 41.79 8.66 -8.16
CA THR A 225 41.11 9.81 -8.80
C THR A 225 41.15 9.78 -10.33
N THR A 226 42.15 9.11 -10.90
CA THR A 226 42.42 8.92 -12.33
C THR A 226 43.09 7.56 -12.55
N ILE A 227 43.12 7.09 -13.81
CA ILE A 227 44.06 6.06 -14.28
C ILE A 227 44.93 6.73 -15.34
N GLU A 228 46.26 6.73 -15.15
CA GLU A 228 47.21 7.35 -16.07
C GLU A 228 47.45 6.49 -17.32
N THR A 229 47.82 7.13 -18.43
CA THR A 229 48.19 6.45 -19.68
C THR A 229 49.45 5.59 -19.51
N GLY A 230 49.37 4.32 -19.89
CA GLY A 230 50.42 3.31 -19.73
C GLY A 230 50.28 2.42 -18.48
N THR A 231 49.26 2.64 -17.64
CA THR A 231 49.04 1.88 -16.39
C THR A 231 48.56 0.45 -16.65
N ILE A 232 47.57 0.31 -17.52
CA ILE A 232 46.82 -0.93 -17.83
C ILE A 232 47.11 -1.40 -19.26
N GLY A 233 47.47 -0.50 -20.19
CA GLY A 233 47.62 -0.79 -21.62
C GLY A 233 48.64 -1.88 -22.05
N ARG A 234 49.44 -2.43 -21.13
CA ARG A 234 50.30 -3.61 -21.35
C ARG A 234 49.75 -4.94 -20.82
N LEU A 235 48.63 -4.92 -20.11
CA LEU A 235 48.01 -6.11 -19.52
C LEU A 235 47.18 -6.85 -20.58
N HIS A 236 47.86 -7.37 -21.59
CA HIS A 236 47.24 -7.95 -22.79
C HIS A 236 46.35 -9.18 -22.52
N LYS A 237 46.50 -9.83 -21.36
CA LYS A 237 45.65 -10.93 -20.90
C LYS A 237 44.52 -10.50 -19.95
N LEU A 238 44.38 -9.21 -19.64
CA LEU A 238 43.42 -8.75 -18.67
C LEU A 238 42.00 -8.89 -19.22
N GLU A 239 41.21 -9.76 -18.59
CA GLU A 239 39.81 -10.02 -18.90
C GLU A 239 38.87 -9.33 -17.89
N TRP A 240 39.32 -9.19 -16.63
CA TRP A 240 38.52 -8.66 -15.51
C TRP A 240 39.21 -7.47 -14.84
N LEU A 241 38.54 -6.31 -14.84
CA LEU A 241 39.01 -5.09 -14.16
C LEU A 241 37.94 -4.54 -13.21
N TRP A 242 38.24 -4.53 -11.91
CA TRP A 242 37.35 -3.98 -10.88
C TRP A 242 37.94 -2.71 -10.25
N LEU A 243 37.26 -1.58 -10.48
CA LEU A 243 37.62 -0.23 -10.05
C LEU A 243 36.47 0.46 -9.27
N SER A 244 35.46 -0.31 -8.83
CA SER A 244 34.33 0.24 -8.08
C SER A 244 34.73 0.86 -6.74
N GLU A 245 33.89 1.72 -6.16
CA GLU A 245 34.15 2.39 -4.88
C GLU A 245 35.51 3.13 -4.88
N ASN A 246 35.70 4.00 -5.86
CA ASN A 246 36.86 4.88 -5.99
C ASN A 246 36.39 6.34 -6.19
N LYS A 247 37.26 7.22 -6.67
CA LYS A 247 36.95 8.65 -6.93
C LYS A 247 37.25 9.04 -8.38
N LEU A 248 37.22 8.09 -9.30
CA LEU A 248 37.52 8.29 -10.72
C LEU A 248 36.55 9.31 -11.34
N GLN A 249 37.09 10.36 -11.95
CA GLN A 249 36.31 11.40 -12.66
C GLN A 249 36.31 11.18 -14.18
N SER A 250 37.38 10.60 -14.70
CA SER A 250 37.64 10.26 -16.10
C SER A 250 38.51 8.99 -16.16
N ILE A 251 38.64 8.40 -17.36
CA ILE A 251 39.49 7.23 -17.60
C ILE A 251 40.16 7.37 -18.97
N ALA A 252 41.50 7.32 -19.01
CA ALA A 252 42.26 7.66 -20.21
C ALA A 252 41.99 6.71 -21.40
N MET A 253 41.86 7.30 -22.59
CA MET A 253 41.19 6.69 -23.75
C MET A 253 41.94 5.51 -24.39
N ASP A 254 43.27 5.42 -24.26
CA ASP A 254 44.08 4.36 -24.88
C ASP A 254 44.27 3.11 -23.99
N GLU A 255 43.88 3.15 -22.72
CA GLU A 255 44.26 2.09 -21.74
C GLU A 255 43.69 0.71 -22.02
N PHE A 256 42.51 0.64 -22.63
CA PHE A 256 41.81 -0.63 -22.87
C PHE A 256 42.09 -1.21 -24.26
N LYS A 257 42.54 -0.37 -25.20
CA LYS A 257 42.76 -0.66 -26.62
C LYS A 257 43.47 -1.98 -26.92
N TYR A 258 44.47 -2.34 -26.09
CA TYR A 258 45.30 -3.54 -26.25
C TYR A 258 45.02 -4.65 -25.21
N THR A 259 43.88 -4.59 -24.52
CA THR A 259 43.46 -5.57 -23.50
C THR A 259 42.39 -6.53 -24.04
N ASN A 260 42.19 -7.67 -23.37
CA ASN A 260 41.13 -8.63 -23.69
C ASN A 260 39.95 -8.53 -22.70
N LEU A 261 39.62 -7.31 -22.25
CA LEU A 261 38.62 -7.08 -21.21
C LEU A 261 37.23 -7.56 -21.62
N ILE A 262 36.70 -8.49 -20.82
CA ILE A 262 35.34 -9.05 -20.89
C ILE A 262 34.44 -8.30 -19.91
N THR A 263 34.96 -7.94 -18.72
CA THR A 263 34.20 -7.35 -17.62
C THR A 263 34.91 -6.13 -17.02
N ILE A 264 34.26 -4.97 -17.04
CA ILE A 264 34.72 -3.73 -16.39
C ILE A 264 33.70 -3.29 -15.33
N ASN A 265 34.15 -3.16 -14.08
CA ASN A 265 33.33 -2.68 -12.97
C ASN A 265 33.79 -1.30 -12.48
N LEU A 266 32.97 -0.27 -12.72
CA LEU A 266 33.21 1.13 -12.33
C LEU A 266 32.10 1.70 -11.42
N LYS A 267 31.25 0.85 -10.82
CA LYS A 267 30.17 1.29 -9.91
C LYS A 267 30.71 2.16 -8.77
N TRP A 268 29.96 3.15 -8.29
CA TRP A 268 30.36 4.03 -7.17
C TRP A 268 31.67 4.80 -7.44
N ASN A 269 31.65 5.65 -8.48
CA ASN A 269 32.74 6.55 -8.83
C ASN A 269 32.19 7.97 -9.05
N LYS A 270 32.87 8.82 -9.82
CA LYS A 270 32.48 10.22 -10.10
C LYS A 270 32.48 10.54 -11.60
N LEU A 271 32.36 9.52 -12.46
CA LEU A 271 32.45 9.65 -13.91
C LEU A 271 31.32 10.54 -14.43
N THR A 272 31.66 11.66 -15.09
CA THR A 272 30.67 12.62 -15.61
C THR A 272 30.17 12.28 -17.02
N GLN A 273 30.91 11.44 -17.73
CA GLN A 273 30.61 10.97 -19.08
C GLN A 273 31.10 9.54 -19.24
N VAL A 274 30.48 8.79 -20.15
CA VAL A 274 31.20 7.72 -20.86
C VAL A 274 32.07 8.45 -21.88
N GLU A 275 33.38 8.53 -21.68
CA GLU A 275 34.25 9.20 -22.65
C GLU A 275 34.24 8.44 -23.99
N THR A 276 34.42 9.15 -25.11
CA THR A 276 34.31 8.57 -26.46
C THR A 276 35.32 7.45 -26.66
N MET A 277 34.84 6.22 -26.51
CA MET A 277 35.67 5.06 -26.29
C MET A 277 36.48 4.62 -27.51
N VAL A 278 37.78 4.41 -27.28
CA VAL A 278 38.45 3.23 -27.78
C VAL A 278 38.33 2.18 -26.68
N GLY A 279 37.25 1.39 -26.73
CA GLY A 279 37.16 0.17 -25.91
C GLY A 279 38.26 -0.81 -26.33
N PRO A 280 38.34 -2.00 -25.70
CA PRO A 280 39.29 -3.01 -26.13
C PRO A 280 39.04 -3.31 -27.63
N ALA A 281 40.07 -3.17 -28.47
CA ALA A 281 39.89 -3.01 -29.91
C ALA A 281 39.42 -4.29 -30.63
N ASN A 282 39.39 -5.41 -29.91
CA ASN A 282 38.75 -6.68 -30.26
C ASN A 282 37.21 -6.66 -30.16
N GLY A 283 36.62 -5.70 -29.42
CA GLY A 283 35.20 -5.66 -29.10
C GLY A 283 34.73 -6.71 -28.09
N ASN A 284 35.63 -7.35 -27.35
CA ASN A 284 35.32 -8.49 -26.46
C ASN A 284 34.59 -8.14 -25.15
N LEU A 285 34.33 -6.85 -24.90
CA LEU A 285 33.69 -6.40 -23.67
C LEU A 285 32.22 -6.83 -23.64
N ALA A 286 31.89 -7.80 -22.79
CA ALA A 286 30.55 -8.34 -22.60
C ALA A 286 29.79 -7.64 -21.45
N VAL A 287 30.49 -7.10 -20.44
CA VAL A 287 29.87 -6.56 -19.23
C VAL A 287 30.52 -5.23 -18.82
N LEU A 288 29.70 -4.18 -18.72
CA LEU A 288 30.11 -2.84 -18.29
C LEU A 288 29.18 -2.29 -17.20
N PHE A 289 29.75 -2.02 -16.02
CA PHE A 289 29.01 -1.43 -14.90
C PHE A 289 29.43 0.01 -14.62
N LEU A 290 28.46 0.93 -14.65
CA LEU A 290 28.64 2.37 -14.46
C LEU A 290 27.66 2.97 -13.42
N ASP A 291 26.99 2.13 -12.62
CA ASP A 291 26.03 2.56 -11.60
C ASP A 291 26.63 3.55 -10.58
N ASN A 292 25.81 4.43 -10.02
CA ASN A 292 26.22 5.39 -8.99
C ASN A 292 27.45 6.22 -9.44
N ASN A 293 27.29 6.89 -10.57
CA ASN A 293 28.22 7.84 -11.15
C ASN A 293 27.50 9.18 -11.42
N LYS A 294 28.00 10.03 -12.34
CA LYS A 294 27.45 11.36 -12.66
C LYS A 294 27.23 11.55 -14.16
N ILE A 295 26.97 10.47 -14.89
CA ILE A 295 26.80 10.48 -16.34
C ILE A 295 25.49 11.22 -16.67
N GLN A 296 25.54 12.20 -17.58
CA GLN A 296 24.39 13.07 -17.88
C GLN A 296 23.72 12.82 -19.23
N ARG A 297 24.45 12.28 -20.21
CA ARG A 297 24.00 12.13 -21.61
C ARG A 297 24.61 10.90 -22.28
N LEU A 298 23.83 10.23 -23.12
CA LEU A 298 24.27 9.09 -23.94
C LEU A 298 24.20 9.38 -25.45
N TYR A 299 25.24 8.96 -26.18
CA TYR A 299 25.47 9.17 -27.61
C TYR A 299 26.11 7.93 -28.27
N SER A 300 25.87 7.70 -29.57
CA SER A 300 26.36 6.51 -30.28
C SER A 300 27.89 6.39 -30.36
N THR A 301 28.56 7.54 -30.31
CA THR A 301 30.03 7.69 -30.24
C THR A 301 30.64 7.18 -28.93
N GLN A 302 29.81 6.82 -27.93
CA GLN A 302 30.24 6.25 -26.64
C GLN A 302 30.09 4.73 -26.58
N PHE A 303 29.58 4.08 -27.64
CA PHE A 303 29.33 2.62 -27.67
C PHE A 303 29.84 1.91 -28.94
N ARG A 304 30.43 2.66 -29.89
CA ARG A 304 30.91 2.21 -31.21
C ARG A 304 31.78 0.94 -31.23
N SER A 305 32.59 0.68 -30.20
CA SER A 305 33.48 -0.49 -30.13
C SER A 305 33.00 -1.61 -29.19
N MET A 306 31.75 -1.56 -28.72
CA MET A 306 31.21 -2.47 -27.69
C MET A 306 30.19 -3.46 -28.28
N GLN A 307 30.49 -4.01 -29.47
CA GLN A 307 29.51 -4.76 -30.26
C GLN A 307 29.00 -6.05 -29.58
N ASN A 308 29.85 -6.72 -28.79
CA ASN A 308 29.50 -7.94 -28.05
C ASN A 308 29.01 -7.66 -26.61
N LEU A 309 28.71 -6.39 -26.26
CA LEU A 309 28.25 -6.03 -24.91
C LEU A 309 26.85 -6.62 -24.66
N GLN A 310 26.75 -7.43 -23.61
CA GLN A 310 25.52 -8.11 -23.16
C GLN A 310 24.88 -7.36 -21.98
N THR A 311 25.69 -6.94 -20.99
CA THR A 311 25.23 -6.16 -19.83
C THR A 311 25.75 -4.73 -19.85
N LEU A 312 24.84 -3.76 -19.72
CA LEU A 312 25.16 -2.35 -19.46
C LEU A 312 24.30 -1.84 -18.28
N THR A 313 24.94 -1.51 -17.15
CA THR A 313 24.24 -0.91 -15.99
C THR A 313 24.67 0.54 -15.77
N LEU A 314 23.69 1.43 -15.71
CA LEU A 314 23.82 2.90 -15.63
C LEU A 314 22.91 3.48 -14.54
N SER A 315 22.47 2.66 -13.57
CA SER A 315 21.54 3.09 -12.53
C SER A 315 22.11 4.20 -11.64
N TYR A 316 21.24 5.00 -11.01
CA TYR A 316 21.64 6.07 -10.09
C TYR A 316 22.70 7.03 -10.71
N ASN A 317 22.40 7.54 -11.90
CA ASN A 317 23.20 8.54 -12.60
C ASN A 317 22.35 9.81 -12.85
N ASP A 318 22.94 10.82 -13.51
CA ASP A 318 22.29 12.09 -13.81
C ASP A 318 21.66 12.11 -15.24
N ILE A 319 21.41 10.96 -15.87
CA ILE A 319 21.13 10.88 -17.32
C ILE A 319 19.78 11.52 -17.63
N SER A 320 19.80 12.62 -18.37
CA SER A 320 18.60 13.38 -18.79
C SER A 320 18.31 13.32 -20.28
N TYR A 321 19.25 12.78 -21.07
CA TYR A 321 19.14 12.70 -22.53
C TYR A 321 19.86 11.47 -23.09
N ILE A 322 19.19 10.77 -24.01
CA ILE A 322 19.74 9.66 -24.80
C ILE A 322 19.48 10.00 -26.27
N ALA A 323 20.53 10.01 -27.09
CA ALA A 323 20.41 10.25 -28.53
C ALA A 323 19.63 9.12 -29.23
N GLU A 324 18.94 9.43 -30.33
CA GLU A 324 18.11 8.44 -31.06
C GLU A 324 18.89 7.20 -31.53
N ASP A 325 20.19 7.34 -31.77
CA ASP A 325 21.08 6.30 -32.25
C ASP A 325 22.02 5.75 -31.16
N ALA A 326 21.87 6.16 -29.89
CA ALA A 326 22.85 5.91 -28.83
C ALA A 326 23.25 4.43 -28.69
N PHE A 327 22.26 3.53 -28.75
CA PHE A 327 22.48 2.09 -28.61
C PHE A 327 22.64 1.33 -29.94
N LYS A 328 22.72 2.03 -31.08
CA LYS A 328 22.86 1.43 -32.42
C LYS A 328 24.07 0.49 -32.57
N ASN A 329 25.10 0.69 -31.75
CA ASN A 329 26.34 -0.09 -31.79
C ASN A 329 26.36 -1.27 -30.78
N LEU A 330 25.24 -1.55 -30.11
CA LEU A 330 25.11 -2.59 -29.07
C LEU A 330 24.11 -3.71 -29.48
N PRO A 331 24.29 -4.40 -30.62
CA PRO A 331 23.31 -5.37 -31.12
C PRO A 331 23.15 -6.62 -30.25
N SER A 332 24.15 -6.95 -29.42
CA SER A 332 24.14 -8.13 -28.53
C SER A 332 23.68 -7.84 -27.10
N LEU A 333 23.14 -6.64 -26.82
CA LEU A 333 22.76 -6.23 -25.48
C LEU A 333 21.52 -6.99 -25.00
N THR A 334 21.68 -7.79 -23.95
CA THR A 334 20.60 -8.55 -23.29
C THR A 334 20.05 -7.81 -22.08
N ASP A 335 20.86 -7.02 -21.39
CA ASP A 335 20.55 -6.43 -20.09
C ASP A 335 20.91 -4.94 -20.06
N LEU A 336 19.89 -4.07 -19.92
CA LEU A 336 20.04 -2.62 -19.83
C LEU A 336 19.33 -2.07 -18.58
N ASP A 337 20.13 -1.55 -17.64
CA ASP A 337 19.64 -0.87 -16.45
C ASP A 337 19.89 0.65 -16.55
N LEU A 338 18.81 1.43 -16.58
CA LEU A 338 18.78 2.89 -16.59
C LEU A 338 18.00 3.46 -15.38
N ALA A 339 17.79 2.66 -14.32
CA ALA A 339 16.97 3.04 -13.18
C ALA A 339 17.53 4.26 -12.42
N TRP A 340 16.65 5.01 -11.75
CA TRP A 340 16.99 6.18 -10.91
C TRP A 340 17.86 7.22 -11.63
N ASN A 341 17.47 7.55 -12.86
CA ASN A 341 18.04 8.61 -13.68
C ASN A 341 17.03 9.78 -13.84
N LYS A 342 17.31 10.70 -14.77
CA LYS A 342 16.54 11.95 -14.99
C LYS A 342 15.85 11.96 -16.36
N LEU A 343 15.52 10.79 -16.91
CA LEU A 343 14.91 10.65 -18.23
C LEU A 343 13.45 11.12 -18.22
N THR A 344 13.17 12.24 -18.88
CA THR A 344 11.79 12.78 -18.98
C THR A 344 11.04 12.29 -20.21
N ARG A 345 11.77 11.99 -21.29
CA ARG A 345 11.24 11.50 -22.58
C ARG A 345 12.26 10.58 -23.23
N LEU A 346 11.79 9.50 -23.84
CA LEU A 346 12.58 8.70 -24.78
C LEU A 346 11.95 8.79 -26.16
N HIS A 347 12.78 8.83 -27.20
CA HIS A 347 12.31 8.72 -28.57
C HIS A 347 12.16 7.24 -28.95
N ARG A 348 11.08 6.87 -29.64
CA ARG A 348 10.76 5.49 -30.05
C ARG A 348 11.93 4.69 -30.64
N LYS A 349 12.84 5.36 -31.35
CA LYS A 349 14.01 4.74 -32.00
C LYS A 349 15.12 4.31 -31.05
N VAL A 350 15.18 4.82 -29.82
CA VAL A 350 16.28 4.55 -28.88
C VAL A 350 16.44 3.04 -28.62
N PHE A 351 15.33 2.30 -28.62
CA PHE A 351 15.30 0.86 -28.38
C PHE A 351 15.11 -0.01 -29.64
N GLU A 352 14.82 0.59 -30.81
CA GLU A 352 14.67 -0.15 -32.08
C GLU A 352 15.90 -1.02 -32.45
N PRO A 353 17.16 -0.65 -32.15
CA PRO A 353 18.34 -1.50 -32.42
C PRO A 353 18.52 -2.69 -31.46
N LEU A 354 17.83 -2.71 -30.32
CA LEU A 354 18.11 -3.64 -29.21
C LEU A 354 17.29 -4.93 -29.31
N THR A 355 17.42 -5.65 -30.43
CA THR A 355 16.58 -6.82 -30.73
C THR A 355 16.81 -8.03 -29.81
N GLU A 356 17.99 -8.12 -29.17
CA GLU A 356 18.36 -9.18 -28.25
C GLU A 356 18.04 -8.88 -26.77
N LEU A 357 17.48 -7.70 -26.47
CA LEU A 357 17.25 -7.26 -25.10
C LEU A 357 16.20 -8.11 -24.39
N GLN A 358 16.57 -8.65 -23.23
CA GLN A 358 15.76 -9.51 -22.36
C GLN A 358 15.34 -8.77 -21.09
N LEU A 359 16.19 -7.88 -20.55
CA LEU A 359 15.92 -7.07 -19.36
C LEU A 359 16.10 -5.57 -19.66
N LEU A 360 15.06 -4.78 -19.34
CA LEU A 360 15.08 -3.32 -19.37
C LEU A 360 14.56 -2.75 -18.05
N ASP A 361 15.41 -2.02 -17.32
CA ASP A 361 15.00 -1.26 -16.13
C ASP A 361 15.02 0.25 -16.42
N LEU A 362 13.87 0.90 -16.23
CA LEU A 362 13.67 2.35 -16.34
C LEU A 362 13.14 2.97 -15.03
N SER A 363 13.05 2.18 -13.95
CA SER A 363 12.38 2.52 -12.70
C SER A 363 12.90 3.83 -12.10
N GLY A 364 12.04 4.61 -11.43
CA GLY A 364 12.42 5.87 -10.77
C GLY A 364 12.81 7.01 -11.72
N ASN A 365 12.54 6.89 -13.03
CA ASN A 365 12.69 8.00 -13.98
C ASN A 365 11.38 8.79 -14.14
N PRO A 366 11.43 10.13 -14.31
CA PRO A 366 10.26 10.98 -14.54
C PRO A 366 9.74 10.92 -16.00
N ILE A 367 9.65 9.70 -16.56
CA ILE A 367 9.45 9.47 -17.99
C ILE A 367 7.97 9.45 -18.39
N ILE A 368 7.63 10.17 -19.47
CA ILE A 368 6.34 10.05 -20.14
C ILE A 368 6.43 8.95 -21.20
N LEU A 369 5.78 7.81 -20.97
CA LEU A 369 5.73 6.68 -21.91
C LEU A 369 4.84 6.98 -23.12
N GLN A 370 5.13 6.30 -24.23
CA GLN A 370 4.37 6.40 -25.49
C GLN A 370 3.88 5.00 -25.91
N VAL A 371 2.75 4.93 -26.63
CA VAL A 371 2.13 3.66 -27.06
C VAL A 371 3.08 2.77 -27.87
N ASN A 372 3.99 3.37 -28.64
CA ASN A 372 5.03 2.66 -29.40
C ASN A 372 6.43 2.89 -28.82
N GLY A 373 6.56 3.14 -27.51
CA GLY A 373 7.83 3.47 -26.86
C GLY A 373 8.82 2.29 -26.77
N PHE A 374 8.32 1.06 -26.84
CA PHE A 374 9.10 -0.18 -26.71
C PHE A 374 9.18 -0.99 -28.03
N SER A 375 8.98 -0.34 -29.19
CA SER A 375 9.06 -1.00 -30.50
C SER A 375 10.47 -1.52 -30.80
N GLY A 376 10.57 -2.78 -31.23
CA GLY A 376 11.83 -3.47 -31.51
C GLY A 376 12.23 -4.50 -30.44
N LEU A 377 11.76 -4.34 -29.21
CA LEU A 377 12.10 -5.17 -28.05
C LEU A 377 11.33 -6.51 -28.03
N GLN A 378 11.44 -7.30 -29.10
CA GLN A 378 10.66 -8.54 -29.27
C GLN A 378 11.02 -9.64 -28.27
N LYS A 379 12.29 -9.73 -27.85
CA LYS A 379 12.82 -10.73 -26.91
C LYS A 379 12.74 -10.32 -25.44
N LEU A 380 12.11 -9.19 -25.12
CA LEU A 380 12.08 -8.65 -23.77
C LEU A 380 11.26 -9.55 -22.84
N GLU A 381 11.90 -10.08 -21.80
CA GLU A 381 11.30 -10.98 -20.81
C GLU A 381 10.99 -10.25 -19.49
N VAL A 382 11.72 -9.17 -19.19
CA VAL A 382 11.68 -8.41 -17.94
C VAL A 382 11.64 -6.91 -18.26
N LEU A 383 10.55 -6.22 -17.89
CA LEU A 383 10.42 -4.77 -18.01
C LEU A 383 10.13 -4.15 -16.64
N LYS A 384 10.94 -3.19 -16.21
CA LYS A 384 10.76 -2.53 -14.91
C LYS A 384 10.48 -1.04 -15.07
N LEU A 385 9.34 -0.64 -14.51
CA LEU A 385 8.74 0.68 -14.50
C LEU A 385 8.32 1.07 -13.07
N GLY A 386 9.02 0.53 -12.07
CA GLY A 386 8.79 0.82 -10.64
C GLY A 386 8.98 2.31 -10.35
N ALA A 387 8.16 2.87 -9.46
CA ALA A 387 8.15 4.30 -9.14
C ALA A 387 7.93 5.27 -10.33
N ILE A 388 7.39 4.80 -11.46
CA ILE A 388 6.93 5.63 -12.59
C ILE A 388 5.39 5.71 -12.55
N SER A 389 4.83 6.92 -12.60
CA SER A 389 3.39 7.12 -12.81
C SER A 389 3.08 7.24 -14.30
N ILE A 390 2.13 6.44 -14.80
CA ILE A 390 1.82 6.29 -16.22
C ILE A 390 0.42 6.86 -16.50
N ASP A 391 0.37 8.16 -16.79
CA ASP A 391 -0.87 8.83 -17.21
C ASP A 391 -1.38 8.23 -18.53
N ASN A 392 -2.68 7.91 -18.59
CA ASN A 392 -3.36 7.29 -19.75
C ASN A 392 -2.69 5.99 -20.24
N ILE A 393 -2.35 5.09 -19.29
CA ILE A 393 -1.88 3.73 -19.56
C ILE A 393 -2.87 2.94 -20.45
N GLN A 394 -2.35 2.15 -21.40
CA GLN A 394 -3.16 1.40 -22.37
C GLN A 394 -2.53 0.03 -22.67
N ILE A 395 -3.36 -1.00 -22.89
CA ILE A 395 -2.90 -2.37 -23.23
C ILE A 395 -1.98 -2.37 -24.47
N LYS A 396 -2.21 -1.45 -25.42
CA LYS A 396 -1.40 -1.27 -26.62
C LYS A 396 0.06 -0.88 -26.36
N MET A 397 0.37 -0.29 -25.20
CA MET A 397 1.74 0.07 -24.81
C MET A 397 2.63 -1.17 -24.62
N PHE A 398 2.04 -2.29 -24.19
CA PHE A 398 2.75 -3.51 -23.84
C PHE A 398 2.50 -4.65 -24.83
N SER A 399 1.42 -4.60 -25.62
CA SER A 399 1.02 -5.69 -26.54
C SER A 399 2.02 -6.04 -27.65
N SER A 400 3.10 -5.26 -27.84
CA SER A 400 4.22 -5.61 -28.73
C SER A 400 5.27 -6.52 -28.08
N LEU A 401 5.26 -6.66 -26.76
CA LEU A 401 6.28 -7.35 -25.95
C LEU A 401 5.89 -8.81 -25.75
N GLN A 402 5.88 -9.58 -26.84
CA GLN A 402 5.30 -10.94 -26.86
C GLN A 402 6.04 -11.96 -25.98
N SER A 403 7.31 -11.72 -25.65
CA SER A 403 8.12 -12.57 -24.75
C SER A 403 8.05 -12.17 -23.27
N LEU A 404 7.27 -11.14 -22.90
CA LEU A 404 7.33 -10.52 -21.58
C LEU A 404 6.76 -11.44 -20.48
N LYS A 405 7.63 -11.88 -19.58
CA LYS A 405 7.31 -12.79 -18.45
C LYS A 405 7.03 -12.02 -17.16
N PHE A 406 7.76 -10.93 -16.92
CA PHE A 406 7.66 -10.12 -15.70
C PHE A 406 7.57 -8.63 -16.02
N ILE A 407 6.68 -7.93 -15.32
CA ILE A 407 6.59 -6.46 -15.36
C ILE A 407 6.46 -5.87 -13.96
N GLU A 408 7.31 -4.88 -13.64
CA GLU A 408 7.27 -4.11 -12.39
C GLU A 408 6.67 -2.73 -12.68
N PHE A 409 5.66 -2.31 -11.92
CA PHE A 409 5.01 -1.01 -11.99
C PHE A 409 5.13 -0.26 -10.65
N LYS A 410 4.73 1.02 -10.62
CA LYS A 410 4.49 1.72 -9.34
C LYS A 410 3.23 1.20 -8.64
N ASP A 411 2.11 1.15 -9.36
CA ASP A 411 0.78 0.91 -8.77
C ASP A 411 0.19 -0.42 -9.28
N PHE A 412 -0.28 -1.29 -8.38
CA PHE A 412 -0.77 -2.64 -8.71
C PHE A 412 -1.86 -2.68 -9.81
N HIS A 413 -2.70 -1.64 -9.87
CA HIS A 413 -3.78 -1.56 -10.85
C HIS A 413 -3.29 -1.43 -12.31
N TYR A 414 -2.02 -1.03 -12.53
CA TYR A 414 -1.41 -1.03 -13.86
C TYR A 414 -1.25 -2.44 -14.43
N CYS A 415 -1.15 -3.49 -13.59
CA CYS A 415 -1.10 -4.89 -14.04
C CYS A 415 -2.29 -5.30 -14.92
N SER A 416 -3.47 -4.69 -14.71
CA SER A 416 -4.67 -4.93 -15.54
C SER A 416 -4.46 -4.57 -17.02
N TYR A 417 -3.51 -3.69 -17.35
CA TYR A 417 -3.16 -3.30 -18.72
C TYR A 417 -2.10 -4.21 -19.35
N ALA A 418 -1.53 -5.16 -18.60
CA ALA A 418 -0.54 -6.13 -19.07
C ALA A 418 -1.01 -7.61 -18.89
N PRO A 419 -2.22 -8.00 -19.34
CA PRO A 419 -2.81 -9.32 -19.05
C PRO A 419 -2.18 -10.51 -19.81
N HIS A 420 -1.17 -10.27 -20.63
CA HIS A 420 -0.37 -11.30 -21.30
C HIS A 420 0.94 -11.61 -20.58
N VAL A 421 1.32 -10.83 -19.56
CA VAL A 421 2.57 -10.99 -18.81
C VAL A 421 2.36 -11.97 -17.66
N ARG A 422 3.27 -12.93 -17.47
CA ARG A 422 3.08 -14.06 -16.54
C ARG A 422 2.98 -13.64 -15.07
N SER A 423 3.82 -12.69 -14.65
CA SER A 423 3.87 -12.14 -13.29
C SER A 423 3.96 -10.61 -13.33
N CYS A 424 3.34 -9.94 -12.36
CA CYS A 424 3.31 -8.49 -12.27
C CYS A 424 3.37 -8.02 -10.81
N ASP A 425 4.22 -7.02 -10.55
CA ASP A 425 4.39 -6.40 -9.24
C ASP A 425 4.09 -4.89 -9.28
N PRO A 426 3.61 -4.29 -8.16
CA PRO A 426 3.24 -4.96 -6.90
C PRO A 426 1.87 -5.66 -6.99
N LYS A 427 1.65 -6.68 -6.15
CA LYS A 427 0.40 -7.48 -6.14
C LYS A 427 -0.80 -6.84 -5.42
N GLY A 428 -0.62 -5.67 -4.83
CA GLY A 428 -1.62 -4.93 -4.06
C GLY A 428 -1.05 -3.66 -3.41
N ASP A 429 -1.88 -2.89 -2.71
CA ASP A 429 -1.51 -1.67 -1.98
C ASP A 429 -1.58 -1.84 -0.44
N GLY A 430 -1.67 -3.08 0.04
CA GLY A 430 -1.76 -3.42 1.46
C GLY A 430 -3.14 -3.21 2.10
N ILE A 431 -4.05 -2.49 1.44
CA ILE A 431 -5.49 -2.54 1.70
C ILE A 431 -6.12 -3.64 0.82
N SER A 432 -5.82 -3.53 -0.47
CA SER A 432 -6.35 -4.28 -1.59
C SER A 432 -5.33 -5.28 -2.10
N SER A 433 -5.83 -6.38 -2.65
CA SER A 433 -5.07 -7.30 -3.50
C SER A 433 -5.63 -7.26 -4.92
N PHE A 434 -4.90 -7.84 -5.87
CA PHE A 434 -5.39 -8.07 -7.24
C PHE A 434 -6.82 -8.64 -7.29
N ASN A 435 -7.20 -9.48 -6.32
CA ASN A 435 -8.52 -10.11 -6.27
C ASN A 435 -9.58 -9.29 -5.51
N ASN A 436 -9.24 -8.50 -4.49
CA ASN A 436 -10.22 -7.93 -3.55
C ASN A 436 -9.89 -6.50 -3.11
N LEU A 437 -10.92 -5.65 -2.97
CA LEU A 437 -10.80 -4.27 -2.48
C LEU A 437 -10.28 -4.20 -1.04
N LEU A 438 -10.79 -5.06 -0.16
CA LEU A 438 -10.19 -5.32 1.16
C LEU A 438 -9.64 -6.74 1.14
N ASP A 439 -8.32 -6.95 1.21
CA ASP A 439 -7.78 -8.31 1.17
C ASP A 439 -8.01 -9.06 2.49
N ASN A 440 -7.76 -8.39 3.62
CA ASN A 440 -7.85 -9.02 4.94
C ASN A 440 -9.32 -9.34 5.33
N PRO A 441 -9.66 -10.62 5.60
CA PRO A 441 -11.03 -11.02 5.94
C PRO A 441 -11.53 -10.44 7.27
N VAL A 442 -10.62 -10.12 8.21
CA VAL A 442 -10.99 -9.45 9.46
C VAL A 442 -11.49 -8.02 9.17
N LEU A 443 -10.87 -7.30 8.24
CA LEU A 443 -11.33 -5.98 7.81
C LEU A 443 -12.70 -6.06 7.13
N ARG A 444 -12.92 -7.05 6.25
CA ARG A 444 -14.24 -7.29 5.60
C ARG A 444 -15.38 -7.52 6.59
N ILE A 445 -15.14 -8.29 7.66
CA ILE A 445 -16.15 -8.51 8.69
C ILE A 445 -16.34 -7.23 9.53
N SER A 446 -15.24 -6.55 9.84
CA SER A 446 -15.26 -5.41 10.76
C SER A 446 -15.89 -4.16 10.17
N ILE A 447 -15.70 -3.88 8.87
CA ILE A 447 -16.31 -2.71 8.22
C ILE A 447 -17.85 -2.76 8.32
N TRP A 448 -18.45 -3.94 8.13
CA TRP A 448 -19.90 -4.14 8.33
C TRP A 448 -20.33 -3.95 9.79
N ILE A 449 -19.54 -4.42 10.75
CA ILE A 449 -19.83 -4.23 12.19
C ILE A 449 -19.79 -2.73 12.54
N VAL A 450 -18.71 -2.03 12.20
CA VAL A 450 -18.51 -0.60 12.52
C VAL A 450 -19.56 0.26 11.80
N ALA A 451 -19.86 -0.01 10.53
CA ALA A 451 -20.92 0.65 9.79
C ALA A 451 -22.30 0.48 10.47
N CYS A 452 -22.68 -0.76 10.80
CA CYS A 452 -23.95 -1.05 11.47
C CYS A 452 -24.06 -0.37 12.84
N PHE A 453 -23.03 -0.41 13.68
CA PHE A 453 -23.03 0.28 14.98
C PHE A 453 -23.09 1.80 14.84
N THR A 454 -22.33 2.39 13.90
CA THR A 454 -22.31 3.84 13.66
C THR A 454 -23.68 4.34 13.17
N CYS A 455 -24.26 3.68 12.17
CA CYS A 455 -25.57 4.01 11.63
C CYS A 455 -26.68 3.82 12.68
N ALA A 456 -26.79 2.63 13.28
CA ALA A 456 -27.85 2.33 14.23
C ALA A 456 -27.77 3.18 15.50
N GLY A 457 -26.55 3.42 16.01
CA GLY A 457 -26.33 4.25 17.20
C GLY A 457 -26.74 5.71 16.97
N ASN A 458 -26.22 6.35 15.92
CA ASN A 458 -26.51 7.76 15.65
C ASN A 458 -27.99 7.96 15.27
N LEU A 459 -28.57 7.06 14.46
CA LEU A 459 -29.99 7.11 14.12
C LEU A 459 -30.89 6.94 15.36
N ALA A 460 -30.56 6.01 16.27
CA ALA A 460 -31.32 5.82 17.50
C ALA A 460 -31.25 7.03 18.44
N VAL A 461 -30.10 7.70 18.55
CA VAL A 461 -29.95 8.94 19.33
C VAL A 461 -30.71 10.09 18.67
N LEU A 462 -30.63 10.24 17.35
CA LEU A 462 -31.34 11.27 16.59
C LEU A 462 -32.86 11.13 16.74
N ILE A 463 -33.41 9.93 16.52
CA ILE A 463 -34.84 9.61 16.70
C ILE A 463 -35.28 9.80 18.16
N SER A 464 -34.49 9.33 19.12
CA SER A 464 -34.83 9.50 20.55
C SER A 464 -34.92 10.97 20.95
N ARG A 465 -34.07 11.83 20.38
CA ARG A 465 -34.03 13.28 20.67
C ARG A 465 -35.01 14.12 19.85
N THR A 466 -35.64 13.58 18.80
CA THR A 466 -36.74 14.24 18.08
C THR A 466 -38.11 13.83 18.61
N LEU A 467 -38.32 12.55 18.93
CA LEU A 467 -39.60 12.05 19.44
C LEU A 467 -39.85 12.42 20.90
N ILE A 468 -38.83 12.36 21.74
CA ILE A 468 -38.95 12.84 23.13
C ILE A 468 -38.84 14.36 23.10
N LYS A 469 -39.98 15.04 23.20
CA LYS A 469 -40.09 16.50 23.46
C LYS A 469 -39.48 16.85 24.83
N THR A 470 -38.16 16.82 24.93
CA THR A 470 -37.39 17.69 25.83
C THR A 470 -37.32 19.08 25.21
N ASP A 471 -37.19 20.11 26.04
CA ASP A 471 -37.16 21.50 25.59
C ASP A 471 -36.05 21.77 24.57
N LEU A 472 -36.20 22.83 23.77
CA LEU A 472 -35.31 23.27 22.70
C LEU A 472 -33.96 23.85 23.20
N ASN A 473 -33.41 23.19 24.22
CA ASN A 473 -32.12 23.47 24.82
C ASN A 473 -30.99 23.28 23.80
N LEU A 474 -30.14 24.30 23.70
CA LEU A 474 -28.93 24.37 22.87
C LEU A 474 -28.19 23.01 22.76
N HIS A 475 -27.90 22.39 23.89
CA HIS A 475 -27.20 21.11 23.98
C HIS A 475 -27.83 19.96 23.17
N SER A 476 -29.17 19.92 23.03
CA SER A 476 -29.85 18.88 22.24
C SER A 476 -29.80 19.17 20.74
N ILE A 477 -29.77 20.45 20.34
CA ILE A 477 -29.60 20.88 18.94
C ILE A 477 -28.21 20.49 18.44
N VAL A 478 -27.17 20.74 19.26
CA VAL A 478 -25.79 20.43 18.89
C VAL A 478 -25.55 18.93 18.78
N ILE A 479 -26.00 18.12 19.75
CA ILE A 479 -25.87 16.64 19.66
C ILE A 479 -26.63 16.07 18.44
N ARG A 480 -27.78 16.65 18.06
CA ARG A 480 -28.50 16.23 16.84
C ARG A 480 -27.72 16.52 15.56
N ASN A 481 -26.93 17.59 15.51
CA ASN A 481 -26.05 17.89 14.38
C ASN A 481 -24.82 16.99 14.37
N LEU A 482 -24.23 16.71 15.55
CA LEU A 482 -23.08 15.81 15.68
C LEU A 482 -23.44 14.37 15.24
N CYS A 483 -24.59 13.84 15.68
CA CYS A 483 -25.09 12.55 15.20
C CYS A 483 -25.50 12.56 13.72
N ALA A 484 -25.74 13.72 13.11
CA ALA A 484 -25.99 13.81 11.66
C ALA A 484 -24.68 13.81 10.86
N ALA A 485 -23.62 14.45 11.37
CA ALA A 485 -22.26 14.34 10.82
C ALA A 485 -21.75 12.90 10.94
N ASP A 486 -21.76 12.31 12.15
CA ASP A 486 -21.32 10.93 12.41
C ASP A 486 -22.09 9.86 11.60
N LEU A 487 -23.33 10.14 11.18
CA LEU A 487 -24.09 9.25 10.29
C LEU A 487 -23.51 9.22 8.86
N LEU A 488 -22.84 10.29 8.40
CA LEU A 488 -22.19 10.32 7.08
C LEU A 488 -20.98 9.35 7.04
N MET A 489 -20.21 9.23 8.13
CA MET A 489 -19.18 8.20 8.28
C MET A 489 -19.77 6.78 8.17
N GLY A 490 -20.93 6.56 8.80
CA GLY A 490 -21.65 5.29 8.69
C GLY A 490 -22.07 4.97 7.25
N ILE A 491 -22.57 5.96 6.51
CA ILE A 491 -22.94 5.83 5.09
C ILE A 491 -21.71 5.55 4.21
N TYR A 492 -20.59 6.27 4.43
CA TYR A 492 -19.31 6.03 3.77
C TYR A 492 -18.86 4.56 3.91
N LEU A 493 -18.85 4.02 5.14
CA LEU A 493 -18.45 2.63 5.38
C LEU A 493 -19.41 1.63 4.71
N VAL A 494 -20.71 1.90 4.65
CA VAL A 494 -21.67 1.05 3.92
C VAL A 494 -21.36 1.03 2.42
N ILE A 495 -21.00 2.16 1.80
CA ILE A 495 -20.67 2.22 0.37
C ILE A 495 -19.40 1.41 0.07
N VAL A 496 -18.34 1.59 0.86
CA VAL A 496 -17.07 0.84 0.71
C VAL A 496 -17.30 -0.66 0.94
N ALA A 497 -18.06 -1.04 1.98
CA ALA A 497 -18.40 -2.44 2.26
C ALA A 497 -19.27 -3.09 1.17
N ALA A 498 -20.14 -2.32 0.51
CA ALA A 498 -20.91 -2.78 -0.64
C ALA A 498 -20.04 -2.95 -1.91
N GLN A 499 -19.04 -2.09 -2.12
CA GLN A 499 -18.09 -2.27 -3.23
C GLN A 499 -17.13 -3.44 -2.99
N ASP A 500 -16.68 -3.70 -1.75
CA ASP A 500 -15.92 -4.93 -1.42
C ASP A 500 -16.71 -6.19 -1.82
N VAL A 501 -18.01 -6.23 -1.53
CA VAL A 501 -18.88 -7.34 -1.92
C VAL A 501 -19.09 -7.42 -3.44
N ARG A 502 -19.13 -6.28 -4.13
CA ARG A 502 -19.31 -6.21 -5.60
C ARG A 502 -18.08 -6.69 -6.38
N PHE A 503 -16.88 -6.32 -5.93
CA PHE A 503 -15.63 -6.53 -6.67
C PHE A 503 -14.82 -7.75 -6.19
N ARG A 504 -15.46 -8.72 -5.53
CA ARG A 504 -14.78 -9.92 -5.05
C ARG A 504 -14.20 -10.73 -6.20
N GLU A 505 -13.01 -11.29 -5.96
CA GLU A 505 -12.26 -12.14 -6.89
C GLU A 505 -11.94 -11.48 -8.24
N THR A 506 -12.25 -10.19 -8.41
CA THR A 506 -12.26 -9.45 -9.68
C THR A 506 -11.90 -7.97 -9.51
N TYR A 507 -11.26 -7.58 -8.40
CA TYR A 507 -11.03 -6.16 -8.10
C TYR A 507 -10.09 -5.48 -9.09
N ASN A 508 -8.97 -6.07 -9.49
CA ASN A 508 -7.98 -5.42 -10.36
C ASN A 508 -8.58 -4.92 -11.69
N SER A 509 -9.46 -5.69 -12.34
CA SER A 509 -10.10 -5.25 -13.60
C SER A 509 -11.06 -4.06 -13.42
N HIS A 510 -11.52 -3.79 -12.20
CA HIS A 510 -12.42 -2.69 -11.87
C HIS A 510 -11.75 -1.57 -11.05
N ALA A 511 -10.52 -1.75 -10.57
CA ALA A 511 -9.85 -0.84 -9.63
C ALA A 511 -9.72 0.58 -10.20
N TYR A 512 -9.29 0.70 -11.47
CA TYR A 512 -9.21 1.99 -12.16
C TYR A 512 -10.59 2.66 -12.33
N GLU A 513 -11.61 1.91 -12.74
CA GLU A 513 -12.98 2.41 -12.92
C GLU A 513 -13.56 2.88 -11.58
N TRP A 514 -13.39 2.08 -10.52
CA TRP A 514 -13.82 2.41 -9.17
C TRP A 514 -13.15 3.69 -8.67
N MET A 515 -11.82 3.75 -8.66
CA MET A 515 -11.05 4.89 -8.14
C MET A 515 -11.26 6.18 -8.94
N SER A 516 -11.57 6.08 -10.25
CA SER A 516 -11.92 7.25 -11.08
C SER A 516 -13.41 7.63 -11.04
N SER A 517 -14.29 6.79 -10.48
CA SER A 517 -15.73 7.03 -10.49
C SER A 517 -16.17 8.21 -9.62
N HIS A 518 -17.24 8.90 -10.07
CA HIS A 518 -17.95 9.87 -9.24
C HIS A 518 -18.50 9.26 -7.93
N LEU A 519 -18.76 7.95 -7.89
CA LEU A 519 -19.19 7.29 -6.66
C LEU A 519 -18.06 7.25 -5.63
N CYS A 520 -16.82 6.96 -6.04
CA CYS A 520 -15.65 7.06 -5.16
C CYS A 520 -15.41 8.50 -4.69
N GLN A 521 -15.50 9.48 -5.61
CA GLN A 521 -15.39 10.91 -5.27
C GLN A 521 -16.42 11.34 -4.22
N VAL A 522 -17.70 11.04 -4.40
CA VAL A 522 -18.78 11.36 -3.44
C VAL A 522 -18.58 10.62 -2.12
N THR A 523 -18.13 9.36 -2.16
CA THR A 523 -17.83 8.55 -0.97
C THR A 523 -16.74 9.21 -0.12
N GLY A 524 -15.67 9.70 -0.74
CA GLY A 524 -14.62 10.46 -0.06
C GLY A 524 -15.07 11.81 0.49
N VAL A 525 -15.89 12.56 -0.26
CA VAL A 525 -16.48 13.84 0.20
C VAL A 525 -17.36 13.62 1.43
N LEU A 526 -18.18 12.56 1.47
CA LEU A 526 -19.01 12.22 2.64
C LEU A 526 -18.15 11.96 3.89
N ALA A 527 -17.04 11.24 3.74
CA ALA A 527 -16.11 10.97 4.84
C ALA A 527 -15.43 12.25 5.36
N MET A 528 -14.96 13.12 4.46
CA MET A 528 -14.35 14.40 4.82
C MET A 528 -15.33 15.31 5.56
N ILE A 529 -16.54 15.50 5.03
CA ILE A 529 -17.58 16.31 5.69
C ILE A 529 -17.89 15.73 7.07
N SER A 530 -17.97 14.40 7.20
CA SER A 530 -18.21 13.75 8.49
C SER A 530 -17.13 14.07 9.53
N CYS A 531 -15.85 13.86 9.20
CA CYS A 531 -14.73 14.10 10.12
C CYS A 531 -14.66 15.56 10.58
N GLU A 532 -14.68 16.46 9.60
CA GLU A 532 -14.37 17.88 9.82
C GLU A 532 -15.56 18.61 10.48
N VAL A 533 -16.80 18.26 10.14
CA VAL A 533 -17.98 18.80 10.86
C VAL A 533 -18.06 18.25 12.28
N SER A 534 -17.77 16.95 12.50
CA SER A 534 -17.80 16.39 13.86
C SER A 534 -16.77 17.04 14.79
N ILE A 535 -15.51 17.22 14.36
CA ILE A 535 -14.47 17.84 15.20
C ILE A 535 -14.73 19.33 15.44
N LEU A 536 -15.18 20.09 14.44
CA LEU A 536 -15.54 21.51 14.61
C LEU A 536 -16.75 21.69 15.56
N ILE A 537 -17.72 20.77 15.55
CA ILE A 537 -18.82 20.76 16.52
C ILE A 537 -18.30 20.45 17.94
N LEU A 538 -17.32 19.56 18.10
CA LEU A 538 -16.70 19.27 19.40
C LEU A 538 -15.90 20.46 19.96
N VAL A 539 -15.23 21.24 19.10
CA VAL A 539 -14.63 22.54 19.48
C VAL A 539 -15.72 23.50 19.96
N PHE A 540 -16.81 23.67 19.19
CA PHE A 540 -17.92 24.54 19.56
C PHE A 540 -18.58 24.15 20.90
N MET A 541 -18.79 22.85 21.13
CA MET A 541 -19.28 22.33 22.41
C MET A 541 -18.32 22.63 23.57
N SER A 542 -17.01 22.51 23.34
CA SER A 542 -15.98 22.77 24.36
C SER A 542 -15.92 24.25 24.74
N VAL A 543 -16.03 25.16 23.76
CA VAL A 543 -16.08 26.61 23.98
C VAL A 543 -17.39 27.04 24.67
N GLU A 544 -18.55 26.51 24.25
CA GLU A 544 -19.85 26.78 24.90
C GLU A 544 -19.85 26.36 26.37
N ARG A 545 -19.25 25.21 26.69
CA ARG A 545 -19.11 24.72 28.06
C ARG A 545 -18.10 25.48 28.89
N TYR A 546 -16.94 25.82 28.33
CA TYR A 546 -15.96 26.67 29.01
C TYR A 546 -16.57 28.04 29.37
N ALA A 547 -17.26 28.69 28.43
CA ALA A 547 -17.87 30.00 28.64
C ALA A 547 -18.98 29.95 29.71
N THR A 548 -19.89 28.98 29.62
CA THR A 548 -21.04 28.87 30.55
C THR A 548 -20.65 28.45 31.98
N ILE A 549 -19.57 27.67 32.16
CA ILE A 549 -19.10 27.24 33.48
C ILE A 549 -18.11 28.23 34.12
N SER A 550 -17.33 28.96 33.32
CA SER A 550 -16.28 29.84 33.85
C SER A 550 -16.72 31.28 34.12
N PHE A 551 -17.85 31.72 33.52
CA PHE A 551 -18.35 33.09 33.65
C PHE A 551 -19.84 33.14 34.01
N PRO A 552 -20.30 32.48 35.10
CA PRO A 552 -21.72 32.31 35.42
C PRO A 552 -22.51 33.62 35.64
N TYR A 553 -21.83 34.72 35.96
CA TYR A 553 -22.45 36.04 36.18
C TYR A 553 -22.40 36.97 34.94
N ARG A 554 -21.68 36.60 33.87
CA ARG A 554 -21.85 37.29 32.58
C ARG A 554 -23.15 36.79 31.96
N THR A 555 -23.96 37.68 31.41
CA THR A 555 -25.24 37.40 30.73
C THR A 555 -25.08 36.67 29.38
N PHE A 556 -23.98 35.94 29.18
CA PHE A 556 -23.63 35.24 27.95
C PHE A 556 -24.41 33.91 27.79
N ARG A 557 -25.74 34.01 27.71
CA ARG A 557 -26.58 32.91 27.20
C ARG A 557 -26.66 33.01 25.69
N MET A 558 -25.87 32.16 25.02
CA MET A 558 -25.91 32.01 23.57
C MET A 558 -27.33 31.67 23.10
N SER A 559 -27.92 32.53 22.26
CA SER A 559 -29.30 32.37 21.80
C SER A 559 -29.42 31.20 20.81
N SER A 560 -30.58 30.54 20.79
CA SER A 560 -30.83 29.44 19.85
C SER A 560 -30.76 29.87 18.38
N LYS A 561 -30.96 31.17 18.09
CA LYS A 561 -30.75 31.75 16.74
C LYS A 561 -29.27 31.79 16.39
N LEU A 562 -28.42 32.34 17.27
CA LEU A 562 -26.97 32.40 17.06
C LEU A 562 -26.35 31.01 16.94
N ALA A 563 -26.80 30.06 17.76
CA ALA A 563 -26.35 28.67 17.69
C ALA A 563 -26.67 27.99 16.35
N TRP A 564 -27.86 28.24 15.78
CA TRP A 564 -28.17 27.75 14.43
C TRP A 564 -27.30 28.38 13.35
N ILE A 565 -27.04 29.69 13.43
CA ILE A 565 -26.13 30.39 12.49
C ILE A 565 -24.73 29.77 12.54
N ILE A 566 -24.20 29.54 13.75
CA ILE A 566 -22.88 28.89 13.93
C ILE A 566 -22.91 27.46 13.36
N LEU A 567 -23.87 26.63 13.73
CA LEU A 567 -23.96 25.26 13.21
C LEU A 567 -24.08 25.21 11.68
N CYS A 568 -24.85 26.10 11.06
CA CYS A 568 -24.91 26.23 9.60
C CYS A 568 -23.56 26.63 8.99
N SER A 569 -22.83 27.57 9.61
CA SER A 569 -21.48 27.94 9.16
C SER A 569 -20.47 26.79 9.27
N LEU A 570 -20.56 25.94 10.29
CA LEU A 570 -19.71 24.74 10.41
C LEU A 570 -20.03 23.72 9.31
N TRP A 571 -21.31 23.48 9.01
CA TRP A 571 -21.73 22.63 7.88
C TRP A 571 -21.25 23.17 6.53
N VAL A 572 -21.37 24.48 6.29
CA VAL A 572 -20.84 25.12 5.06
C VAL A 572 -19.32 25.00 4.99
N THR A 573 -18.61 25.18 6.11
CA THR A 573 -17.15 25.02 6.18
C THR A 573 -16.73 23.59 5.84
N GLY A 574 -17.37 22.58 6.43
CA GLY A 574 -17.11 21.18 6.10
C GLY A 574 -17.43 20.81 4.65
N LEU A 575 -18.54 21.33 4.11
CA LEU A 575 -18.91 21.17 2.70
C LEU A 575 -17.84 21.75 1.77
N LEU A 576 -17.35 22.96 2.05
CA LEU A 576 -16.26 23.57 1.30
C LEU A 576 -14.97 22.74 1.41
N ILE A 577 -14.61 22.29 2.61
CA ILE A 577 -13.41 21.45 2.83
C ILE A 577 -13.48 20.17 1.98
N GLY A 578 -14.66 19.54 1.89
CA GLY A 578 -14.89 18.36 1.06
C GLY A 578 -14.87 18.64 -0.45
N ILE A 579 -15.47 19.74 -0.91
CA ILE A 579 -15.66 20.02 -2.35
C ILE A 579 -14.45 20.69 -3.01
N ILE A 580 -13.66 21.51 -2.29
CA ILE A 580 -12.50 22.23 -2.85
C ILE A 580 -11.56 21.32 -3.68
N PRO A 581 -11.17 20.11 -3.24
CA PRO A 581 -10.30 19.23 -4.03
C PRO A 581 -10.87 18.76 -5.37
N LEU A 582 -12.20 18.83 -5.58
CA LEU A 582 -12.84 18.48 -6.85
C LEU A 582 -12.83 19.64 -7.86
N THR A 583 -12.40 20.84 -7.48
CA THR A 583 -12.48 22.04 -8.34
C THR A 583 -11.35 22.14 -9.37
N SER A 584 -10.23 21.43 -9.19
CA SER A 584 -9.07 21.51 -10.08
C SER A 584 -8.24 20.22 -10.06
N GLU A 585 -8.44 19.36 -11.07
CA GLU A 585 -7.64 18.14 -11.28
C GLU A 585 -6.15 18.46 -11.52
N ASN A 586 -5.83 19.65 -12.04
CA ASN A 586 -4.45 20.10 -12.19
C ASN A 586 -3.73 20.29 -10.84
N ALA A 587 -4.42 20.81 -9.82
CA ALA A 587 -3.86 21.07 -8.50
C ALA A 587 -3.95 19.87 -7.55
N PHE A 588 -5.06 19.13 -7.59
CA PHE A 588 -5.38 18.06 -6.62
C PHE A 588 -5.31 16.64 -7.21
N GLY A 589 -5.26 16.49 -8.54
CA GLY A 589 -5.35 15.18 -9.21
C GLY A 589 -6.61 14.40 -8.82
N LYS A 590 -6.51 13.07 -8.83
CA LYS A 590 -7.53 12.16 -8.28
C LYS A 590 -7.45 12.09 -6.74
N PHE A 591 -7.61 13.23 -6.07
CA PHE A 591 -7.44 13.39 -4.61
C PHE A 591 -8.11 12.30 -3.77
N TYR A 592 -9.41 12.06 -4.02
CA TYR A 592 -10.17 10.97 -3.40
C TYR A 592 -9.86 9.60 -4.03
N GLY A 593 -9.67 9.56 -5.34
CA GLY A 593 -9.33 8.35 -6.11
C GLY A 593 -7.88 7.89 -5.98
N SER A 594 -7.20 8.23 -4.87
CA SER A 594 -5.80 7.90 -4.60
C SER A 594 -5.60 6.51 -3.98
N ASN A 595 -6.68 5.83 -3.59
CA ASN A 595 -6.67 4.48 -2.99
C ASN A 595 -8.06 3.82 -3.08
N GLY A 596 -8.11 2.50 -2.88
CA GLY A 596 -9.35 1.71 -3.00
C GLY A 596 -10.48 2.05 -2.01
N VAL A 597 -10.19 2.73 -0.90
CA VAL A 597 -11.20 3.17 0.10
C VAL A 597 -11.66 4.62 -0.07
N CYS A 598 -11.17 5.32 -1.10
CA CYS A 598 -11.59 6.66 -1.49
C CYS A 598 -11.33 7.78 -0.45
N PHE A 599 -10.39 7.58 0.48
CA PHE A 599 -10.13 8.52 1.58
C PHE A 599 -8.79 9.25 1.41
N PRO A 600 -8.71 10.59 1.52
CA PRO A 600 -7.56 11.36 1.01
C PRO A 600 -6.48 11.64 2.07
N LEU A 601 -6.09 10.63 2.86
CA LEU A 601 -5.16 10.83 3.98
C LEU A 601 -3.69 11.00 3.55
N HIS A 602 -3.32 10.48 2.38
CA HIS A 602 -1.96 10.52 1.78
C HIS A 602 -0.85 10.06 2.75
N ILE A 603 -0.82 8.74 3.04
CA ILE A 603 0.22 8.10 3.87
C ILE A 603 1.28 7.36 3.04
N HIS A 604 0.87 6.53 2.06
CA HIS A 604 1.81 5.75 1.24
C HIS A 604 2.67 6.66 0.35
N ASP A 605 2.03 7.55 -0.41
CA ASP A 605 2.67 8.67 -1.12
C ASP A 605 2.36 10.00 -0.39
N PRO A 606 3.22 10.48 0.53
CA PRO A 606 2.97 11.71 1.28
C PRO A 606 3.08 13.00 0.45
N TYR A 607 3.54 12.92 -0.81
CA TYR A 607 3.78 14.07 -1.71
C TYR A 607 2.92 14.07 -2.99
N LEU A 608 1.78 13.36 -3.01
CA LEU A 608 0.80 13.40 -4.12
C LEU A 608 0.26 14.81 -4.39
N LYS A 609 -0.32 15.04 -5.58
CA LYS A 609 -1.04 16.29 -5.88
C LYS A 609 -2.10 16.57 -4.79
N GLY A 610 -2.15 17.80 -4.28
CA GLY A 610 -2.98 18.15 -3.14
C GLY A 610 -2.47 17.71 -1.75
N TRP A 611 -1.24 17.19 -1.61
CA TRP A 611 -0.70 16.77 -0.31
C TRP A 611 -0.71 17.89 0.73
N GLU A 612 -0.38 19.12 0.35
CA GLU A 612 -0.34 20.31 1.20
C GLU A 612 -1.70 20.56 1.87
N TYR A 613 -2.77 20.45 1.09
CA TYR A 613 -4.15 20.62 1.57
C TYR A 613 -4.56 19.48 2.52
N SER A 614 -4.24 18.24 2.17
CA SER A 614 -4.46 17.08 3.03
C SER A 614 -3.63 17.17 4.33
N ALA A 615 -2.44 17.76 4.30
CA ALA A 615 -1.63 18.02 5.49
C ALA A 615 -2.21 19.17 6.33
N PHE A 616 -2.65 20.27 5.72
CA PHE A 616 -3.29 21.39 6.40
C PHE A 616 -4.54 20.96 7.18
N ILE A 617 -5.43 20.18 6.56
CA ILE A 617 -6.63 19.68 7.23
C ILE A 617 -6.26 18.67 8.33
N PHE A 618 -5.65 17.53 7.98
CA PHE A 618 -5.44 16.43 8.94
C PHE A 618 -4.38 16.70 10.01
N ILE A 619 -3.46 17.65 9.80
CA ILE A 619 -2.48 18.07 10.82
C ILE A 619 -2.89 19.41 11.42
N VAL A 620 -2.90 20.50 10.65
CA VAL A 620 -2.97 21.86 11.23
C VAL A 620 -4.36 22.16 11.82
N LEU A 621 -5.44 21.91 11.08
CA LEU A 621 -6.81 22.17 11.55
C LEU A 621 -7.17 21.23 12.71
N ASN A 622 -6.86 19.93 12.59
CA ASN A 622 -7.21 18.94 13.60
C ASN A 622 -6.33 19.04 14.87
N PHE A 623 -5.04 19.36 14.76
CA PHE A 623 -4.21 19.71 15.92
C PHE A 623 -4.71 20.97 16.63
N THR A 624 -5.05 22.03 15.88
CA THR A 624 -5.58 23.28 16.44
C THR A 624 -6.89 23.04 17.18
N SER A 625 -7.79 22.25 16.58
CA SER A 625 -9.07 21.85 17.19
C SER A 625 -8.86 21.07 18.49
N VAL A 626 -7.97 20.07 18.48
CA VAL A 626 -7.56 19.32 19.67
C VAL A 626 -6.97 20.24 20.75
N ALA A 627 -6.08 21.17 20.39
CA ALA A 627 -5.46 22.10 21.33
C ALA A 627 -6.48 23.04 21.99
N VAL A 628 -7.45 23.56 21.23
CA VAL A 628 -8.55 24.38 21.77
C VAL A 628 -9.45 23.58 22.70
N ILE A 629 -9.81 22.34 22.34
CA ILE A 629 -10.60 21.43 23.20
C ILE A 629 -9.88 21.18 24.54
N VAL A 630 -8.58 20.85 24.49
CA VAL A 630 -7.76 20.62 25.69
C VAL A 630 -7.63 21.90 26.54
N PHE A 631 -7.38 23.05 25.92
CA PHE A 631 -7.29 24.33 26.62
C PHE A 631 -8.61 24.68 27.33
N CYS A 632 -9.75 24.65 26.62
CA CYS A 632 -11.06 24.90 27.19
C CYS A 632 -11.38 23.92 28.33
N TYR A 633 -10.98 22.65 28.22
CA TYR A 633 -11.18 21.64 29.25
C TYR A 633 -10.34 21.91 30.51
N VAL A 634 -9.04 22.22 30.35
CA VAL A 634 -8.14 22.57 31.48
C VAL A 634 -8.65 23.84 32.18
N ALA A 635 -8.99 24.88 31.42
CA ALA A 635 -9.50 26.13 31.99
C ALA A 635 -10.84 25.93 32.72
N MET A 636 -11.74 25.09 32.19
CA MET A 636 -12.98 24.68 32.86
C MET A 636 -12.71 23.91 34.17
N LEU A 637 -11.74 22.98 34.20
CA LEU A 637 -11.36 22.29 35.43
C LEU A 637 -10.76 23.23 36.48
N CYS A 638 -9.89 24.15 36.07
CA CYS A 638 -9.32 25.17 36.96
C CYS A 638 -10.41 26.09 37.55
N SER A 639 -11.42 26.45 36.76
CA SER A 639 -12.61 27.18 37.24
C SER A 639 -13.37 26.38 38.29
N ILE A 640 -13.73 25.12 38.00
CA ILE A 640 -14.47 24.25 38.93
C ILE A 640 -13.70 24.04 40.25
N TYR A 641 -12.36 23.88 40.18
CA TYR A 641 -11.52 23.76 41.36
C TYR A 641 -11.44 25.05 42.18
N LYS A 642 -11.42 26.22 41.53
CA LYS A 642 -11.45 27.53 42.21
C LYS A 642 -12.79 27.76 42.90
N THR A 643 -13.91 27.44 42.25
CA THR A 643 -15.27 27.57 42.80
C THR A 643 -15.56 26.55 43.91
N GLN A 644 -14.89 25.38 43.91
CA GLN A 644 -15.00 24.36 44.97
C GLN A 644 -14.65 24.87 46.37
N ARG A 645 -13.87 25.94 46.49
CA ARG A 645 -13.55 26.57 47.79
C ARG A 645 -14.66 27.44 48.38
N LEU A 646 -15.79 27.62 47.67
CA LEU A 646 -16.82 28.61 48.02
C LEU A 646 -18.23 28.02 48.27
N THR A 647 -18.54 26.81 47.78
CA THR A 647 -19.86 26.16 48.00
C THR A 647 -19.80 24.65 47.80
N GLU A 648 -20.32 23.86 48.75
CA GLU A 648 -20.26 22.38 48.70
C GLU A 648 -21.39 21.71 47.90
N SER A 649 -22.64 22.18 48.03
CA SER A 649 -23.83 21.38 47.69
C SER A 649 -24.14 21.29 46.20
N THR A 650 -23.99 22.38 45.44
CA THR A 650 -24.15 22.41 43.97
C THR A 650 -23.04 21.61 43.26
N CYS A 651 -21.85 21.58 43.83
CA CYS A 651 -20.64 21.10 43.18
C CYS A 651 -20.70 19.61 42.78
N ALA A 652 -21.38 18.76 43.55
CA ALA A 652 -21.46 17.33 43.27
C ALA A 652 -22.08 17.01 41.89
N GLN A 653 -23.06 17.81 41.46
CA GLN A 653 -23.76 17.63 40.19
C GLN A 653 -22.90 18.08 39.00
N GLU A 654 -22.19 19.21 39.14
CA GLU A 654 -21.25 19.75 38.14
C GLU A 654 -20.00 18.87 37.98
N ARG A 655 -19.42 18.40 39.09
CA ARG A 655 -18.29 17.45 39.09
C ARG A 655 -18.65 16.12 38.42
N SER A 656 -19.92 15.70 38.53
CA SER A 656 -20.45 14.55 37.78
C SER A 656 -20.62 14.82 36.29
N PHE A 657 -20.77 16.08 35.86
CA PHE A 657 -20.92 16.48 34.46
C PHE A 657 -19.55 16.69 33.77
N ALA A 658 -18.61 17.37 34.42
CA ALA A 658 -17.23 17.54 33.89
C ALA A 658 -16.51 16.20 33.66
N LYS A 659 -16.76 15.20 34.51
CA LYS A 659 -16.28 13.81 34.30
C LYS A 659 -16.89 13.09 33.09
N ARG A 660 -18.01 13.55 32.55
CA ARG A 660 -18.64 12.98 31.33
C ARG A 660 -18.01 13.56 30.07
N ILE A 661 -17.78 14.87 30.07
CA ILE A 661 -17.08 15.58 28.99
C ILE A 661 -15.65 15.05 28.84
N LEU A 662 -14.97 14.75 29.96
CA LEU A 662 -13.65 14.11 29.95
C LEU A 662 -13.59 12.82 29.11
N VAL A 663 -14.60 11.94 29.21
CA VAL A 663 -14.59 10.67 28.48
C VAL A 663 -14.73 10.88 26.98
N ILE A 664 -15.55 11.86 26.56
CA ILE A 664 -15.73 12.24 25.14
C ILE A 664 -14.40 12.78 24.59
N ILE A 665 -13.82 13.78 25.26
CA ILE A 665 -12.54 14.38 24.85
C ILE A 665 -11.41 13.32 24.81
N LEU A 666 -11.38 12.38 25.76
CA LEU A 666 -10.40 11.29 25.74
C LEU A 666 -10.61 10.31 24.58
N SER A 667 -11.85 9.97 24.19
CA SER A 667 -12.05 9.19 22.96
C SER A 667 -11.58 9.95 21.71
N ASP A 668 -11.88 11.26 21.61
CA ASP A 668 -11.47 12.04 20.44
C ASP A 668 -9.96 12.18 20.31
N LEU A 669 -9.26 12.43 21.43
CA LEU A 669 -7.79 12.46 21.48
C LEU A 669 -7.16 11.12 21.04
N MET A 670 -7.77 9.99 21.41
CA MET A 670 -7.25 8.66 21.09
C MET A 670 -7.39 8.25 19.62
N CYS A 671 -8.20 8.97 18.84
CA CYS A 671 -8.25 8.83 17.38
C CYS A 671 -7.27 9.80 16.69
N TRP A 672 -7.34 11.09 17.04
CA TRP A 672 -6.60 12.13 16.31
C TRP A 672 -5.09 12.12 16.58
N VAL A 673 -4.64 11.79 17.79
CA VAL A 673 -3.19 11.74 18.09
C VAL A 673 -2.47 10.66 17.26
N PRO A 674 -2.94 9.40 17.17
CA PRO A 674 -2.38 8.41 16.24
C PRO A 674 -2.38 8.85 14.77
N LEU A 675 -3.47 9.44 14.27
CA LEU A 675 -3.55 9.90 12.87
C LEU A 675 -2.50 10.98 12.57
N ILE A 676 -2.33 11.96 13.46
CA ILE A 676 -1.33 13.03 13.32
C ILE A 676 0.09 12.46 13.41
N THR A 677 0.38 11.58 14.37
CA THR A 677 1.75 11.04 14.53
C THR A 677 2.16 10.16 13.34
N ILE A 678 1.27 9.28 12.85
CA ILE A 678 1.58 8.42 11.70
C ILE A 678 1.77 9.26 10.43
N LYS A 679 0.97 10.32 10.23
CA LYS A 679 1.15 11.22 9.07
C LYS A 679 2.47 12.00 9.14
N LEU A 680 2.92 12.41 10.33
CA LEU A 680 4.25 13.01 10.53
C LEU A 680 5.38 12.00 10.28
N MET A 681 5.20 10.71 10.65
CA MET A 681 6.18 9.65 10.34
C MET A 681 6.30 9.40 8.82
N ALA A 682 5.19 9.50 8.07
CA ALA A 682 5.20 9.38 6.61
C ALA A 682 6.05 10.49 5.95
N PHE A 683 5.87 11.76 6.35
CA PHE A 683 6.74 12.86 5.89
C PHE A 683 8.21 12.64 6.30
N GLY A 684 8.44 12.06 7.47
CA GLY A 684 9.77 11.63 7.94
C GLY A 684 10.41 10.48 7.14
N SER A 685 9.77 10.01 6.05
CA SER A 685 10.23 8.91 5.20
C SER A 685 10.41 7.57 5.95
N ILE A 686 9.72 7.41 7.08
CA ILE A 686 9.69 6.16 7.85
C ILE A 686 8.73 5.19 7.15
N ARG A 687 9.21 4.01 6.75
CA ARG A 687 8.36 2.99 6.11
C ARG A 687 7.29 2.51 7.09
N ILE A 688 6.05 2.90 6.83
CA ILE A 688 4.85 2.43 7.52
C ILE A 688 4.39 1.16 6.80
N SER A 689 3.97 0.13 7.55
CA SER A 689 3.38 -1.07 6.95
C SER A 689 2.07 -0.70 6.25
N ASP A 690 1.92 -1.02 4.97
CA ASP A 690 0.79 -0.60 4.15
C ASP A 690 -0.57 -1.04 4.73
N SER A 691 -0.59 -2.23 5.34
CA SER A 691 -1.73 -2.75 6.09
C SER A 691 -2.22 -1.83 7.22
N MET A 692 -1.35 -1.01 7.82
CA MET A 692 -1.70 -0.05 8.87
C MET A 692 -2.70 0.99 8.37
N TYR A 693 -2.58 1.46 7.12
CA TYR A 693 -3.50 2.44 6.57
C TYR A 693 -4.93 1.89 6.45
N ALA A 694 -5.07 0.60 6.10
CA ALA A 694 -6.36 -0.07 6.08
C ALA A 694 -7.04 -0.08 7.48
N TRP A 695 -6.27 -0.30 8.56
CA TRP A 695 -6.77 -0.19 9.93
C TRP A 695 -7.10 1.26 10.32
N LEU A 696 -6.36 2.27 9.84
CA LEU A 696 -6.69 3.67 10.08
C LEU A 696 -8.03 4.08 9.47
N ALA A 697 -8.25 3.73 8.20
CA ALA A 697 -9.46 4.11 7.46
C ALA A 697 -10.73 3.36 7.89
N ILE A 698 -10.60 2.09 8.32
CA ILE A 698 -11.74 1.22 8.66
C ILE A 698 -12.05 1.20 10.16
N PHE A 699 -11.04 1.34 11.02
CA PHE A 699 -11.21 1.31 12.48
C PHE A 699 -10.96 2.65 13.14
N ILE A 700 -9.74 3.21 13.09
CA ILE A 700 -9.37 4.33 13.97
C ILE A 700 -10.20 5.58 13.65
N LEU A 701 -10.28 5.97 12.39
CA LEU A 701 -11.01 7.17 11.98
C LEU A 701 -12.54 7.08 12.25
N PRO A 702 -13.24 5.96 11.97
CA PRO A 702 -14.66 5.82 12.33
C PRO A 702 -14.96 5.56 13.82
N ILE A 703 -13.97 5.25 14.67
CA ILE A 703 -14.24 4.77 16.05
C ILE A 703 -14.99 5.81 16.90
N ASN A 704 -14.72 7.10 16.70
CA ASN A 704 -15.39 8.17 17.43
C ASN A 704 -16.87 8.20 17.09
N SER A 705 -17.22 8.22 15.79
CA SER A 705 -18.61 8.21 15.31
C SER A 705 -19.39 6.96 15.76
N ALA A 706 -18.71 5.82 15.95
CA ALA A 706 -19.31 4.60 16.50
C ALA A 706 -19.54 4.66 18.03
N ILE A 707 -18.62 5.24 18.79
CA ILE A 707 -18.67 5.32 20.26
C ILE A 707 -19.54 6.49 20.75
N ASN A 708 -19.57 7.60 20.00
CA ASN A 708 -20.30 8.83 20.28
C ASN A 708 -21.76 8.61 20.74
N PRO A 709 -22.60 7.82 20.06
CA PRO A 709 -23.95 7.48 20.52
C PRO A 709 -24.04 6.91 21.94
N ILE A 710 -23.07 6.06 22.32
CA ILE A 710 -23.01 5.43 23.64
C ILE A 710 -22.71 6.49 24.69
N LEU A 711 -21.75 7.38 24.41
CA LEU A 711 -21.40 8.50 25.28
C LEU A 711 -22.57 9.47 25.43
N TYR A 712 -23.25 9.87 24.35
CA TYR A 712 -24.40 10.78 24.39
C TYR A 712 -25.69 10.18 25.00
N THR A 713 -25.70 8.87 25.26
CA THR A 713 -26.84 8.13 25.86
C THR A 713 -26.59 7.78 27.33
N LEU A 714 -25.42 7.20 27.66
CA LEU A 714 -25.07 6.82 29.04
C LEU A 714 -24.93 8.03 29.98
N THR A 715 -24.61 9.19 29.42
CA THR A 715 -24.49 10.46 30.15
C THR A 715 -25.85 11.07 30.54
N ILE A 716 -26.97 10.58 29.99
CA ILE A 716 -28.33 11.04 30.29
C ILE A 716 -28.86 10.34 31.56
N VAL A 717 -28.92 11.07 32.68
CA VAL A 717 -29.39 10.55 33.98
C VAL A 717 -30.82 10.01 33.91
N SER A 718 -31.72 10.66 33.16
CA SER A 718 -33.11 10.21 32.99
C SER A 718 -33.21 8.92 32.16
N PHE A 719 -32.36 8.71 31.15
CA PHE A 719 -32.28 7.44 30.43
C PHE A 719 -31.72 6.34 31.33
N ARG A 720 -30.61 6.58 32.06
CA ARG A 720 -30.06 5.60 33.02
C ARG A 720 -31.09 5.21 34.08
N ARG A 721 -31.89 6.15 34.59
CA ARG A 721 -33.02 5.87 35.52
C ARG A 721 -34.12 5.04 34.84
N LYS A 722 -34.61 5.42 33.65
CA LYS A 722 -35.65 4.68 32.92
C LYS A 722 -35.19 3.27 32.50
N PHE A 723 -33.95 3.11 32.06
CA PHE A 723 -33.35 1.83 31.67
C PHE A 723 -33.16 0.90 32.88
N LEU A 724 -32.69 1.42 34.02
CA LEU A 724 -32.66 0.68 35.29
C LEU A 724 -34.06 0.31 35.80
N GLN A 725 -35.07 1.18 35.61
CA GLN A 725 -36.46 0.85 35.91
C GLN A 725 -37.03 -0.23 34.97
N PHE A 726 -36.69 -0.19 33.68
CA PHE A 726 -37.08 -1.21 32.70
C PHE A 726 -36.44 -2.57 33.02
N TRP A 727 -35.14 -2.61 33.30
CA TRP A 727 -34.46 -3.83 33.76
C TRP A 727 -34.97 -4.30 35.12
N ARG A 728 -35.24 -3.42 36.10
CA ARG A 728 -35.88 -3.81 37.38
C ARG A 728 -37.30 -4.34 37.17
N ARG A 729 -38.07 -3.84 36.19
CA ARG A 729 -39.38 -4.39 35.80
C ARG A 729 -39.23 -5.76 35.16
N LYS A 730 -38.30 -5.95 34.22
CA LYS A 730 -38.01 -7.26 33.59
C LYS A 730 -37.54 -8.29 34.62
N TYR A 731 -36.68 -7.89 35.56
CA TYR A 731 -36.16 -8.75 36.63
C TYR A 731 -37.21 -9.07 37.71
N ARG A 732 -38.09 -8.12 38.09
CA ARG A 732 -39.26 -8.42 38.95
C ARG A 732 -40.26 -9.33 38.25
N SER A 733 -40.58 -9.07 36.97
CA SER A 733 -41.46 -9.93 36.16
C SER A 733 -40.90 -11.34 35.93
N GLY A 734 -39.59 -11.54 36.08
CA GLY A 734 -38.94 -12.86 36.10
C GLY A 734 -39.06 -13.58 37.45
N LYS A 735 -39.17 -12.85 38.57
CA LYS A 735 -39.31 -13.45 39.91
C LYS A 735 -40.77 -13.67 40.37
N THR A 736 -41.76 -13.02 39.76
CA THR A 736 -43.19 -13.22 40.09
C THR A 736 -43.90 -14.29 39.24
N LYS A 737 -43.15 -15.22 38.61
CA LYS A 737 -43.71 -16.37 37.86
C LYS A 737 -43.18 -17.74 38.32
N HIS A 738 -42.54 -17.83 39.48
CA HIS A 738 -42.00 -19.11 39.96
C HIS A 738 -42.03 -19.28 41.49
N CYS A 739 -43.25 -19.27 42.07
CA CYS A 739 -43.47 -19.75 43.44
C CYS A 739 -44.93 -20.22 43.68
N SER A 740 -45.48 -21.02 42.76
CA SER A 740 -46.89 -21.48 42.87
C SER A 740 -47.22 -22.77 42.10
N ARG A 741 -46.42 -23.83 42.26
CA ARG A 741 -46.83 -25.26 42.24
C ARG A 741 -45.63 -26.22 42.30
N PHE A 742 -45.40 -26.80 43.47
CA PHE A 742 -44.91 -28.16 43.79
C PHE A 742 -44.95 -28.22 45.34
N GLN A 743 -45.29 -29.29 46.04
CA GLN A 743 -45.44 -30.70 45.64
C GLN A 743 -46.71 -31.35 46.24
N MET A 744 -46.84 -32.66 46.11
CA MET A 744 -47.99 -33.52 46.45
C MET A 744 -48.42 -33.46 47.93
N GLY A 745 -49.69 -33.74 48.17
CA GLY A 745 -50.26 -33.79 49.53
C GLY A 745 -50.13 -35.16 50.23
N ARG A 746 -50.40 -35.13 51.53
CA ARG A 746 -50.96 -36.24 52.29
C ARG A 746 -52.16 -35.70 53.09
N LEU A 747 -53.29 -36.39 53.03
CA LEU A 747 -54.34 -36.22 54.04
C LEU A 747 -53.98 -37.05 55.28
N GLY A 748 -54.29 -36.54 56.46
CA GLY A 748 -53.99 -37.19 57.73
C GLY A 748 -54.39 -36.33 58.93
N SER A 749 -55.70 -36.35 59.24
CA SER A 749 -56.33 -36.23 60.57
C SER A 749 -55.66 -35.41 61.69
N SER A 750 -56.42 -34.48 62.29
CA SER A 750 -56.54 -34.14 63.74
C SER A 750 -55.33 -34.34 64.69
N SER A 751 -54.99 -33.45 65.64
CA SER A 751 -55.51 -32.15 66.14
C SER A 751 -54.46 -31.63 67.17
N LEU A 752 -54.63 -30.78 68.19
CA LEU A 752 -55.73 -30.01 68.83
C LEU A 752 -55.11 -28.88 69.68
N SER A 753 -55.82 -27.76 69.94
CA SER A 753 -55.55 -26.77 71.04
C SER A 753 -54.19 -26.03 71.00
N SER A 754 -53.94 -24.91 71.70
CA SER A 754 -54.78 -23.83 72.30
C SER A 754 -53.87 -22.68 72.78
N ALA A 755 -54.40 -21.44 72.89
CA ALA A 755 -53.90 -20.33 73.74
C ALA A 755 -52.44 -19.80 73.47
N THR A 756 -52.02 -18.55 73.73
CA THR A 756 -52.59 -17.22 74.08
C THR A 756 -51.51 -16.15 73.70
N ASN A 757 -51.64 -14.82 73.80
CA ASN A 757 -52.63 -13.96 74.45
C ASN A 757 -52.84 -12.58 73.75
N THR A 758 -53.57 -11.72 74.47
CA THR A 758 -53.89 -10.28 74.39
C THR A 758 -52.68 -9.29 74.43
N PHE A 759 -52.77 -7.96 74.17
CA PHE A 759 -53.91 -7.05 73.89
C PHE A 759 -53.55 -5.68 73.24
N ASN A 760 -54.61 -4.90 72.90
CA ASN A 760 -54.73 -3.42 72.77
C ASN A 760 -54.59 -2.67 71.41
N LEU A 761 -55.38 -1.58 71.35
CA LEU A 761 -55.82 -0.68 70.25
C LEU A 761 -55.87 0.79 70.80
N PRO A 762 -56.34 1.85 70.10
CA PRO A 762 -56.92 2.00 68.73
C PRO A 762 -55.93 2.74 67.78
N GLY A 763 -56.22 3.66 66.85
CA GLY A 763 -57.43 4.37 66.35
C GLY A 763 -57.01 5.61 65.51
N ASP A 764 -57.86 6.40 64.84
CA ASP A 764 -59.25 6.25 64.34
C ASP A 764 -59.51 7.40 63.30
N ILE A 765 -60.75 7.56 62.80
CA ILE A 765 -61.31 8.69 61.99
C ILE A 765 -61.17 8.58 60.45
N SER A 766 -62.21 9.05 59.75
CA SER A 766 -62.52 8.87 58.33
C SER A 766 -62.98 10.20 57.65
N PRO A 767 -63.22 10.26 56.31
CA PRO A 767 -63.37 11.52 55.56
C PRO A 767 -64.84 11.90 55.26
N PRO A 768 -65.08 13.05 54.60
CA PRO A 768 -66.13 13.11 53.58
C PRO A 768 -65.75 13.85 52.27
N THR A 769 -66.69 13.83 51.32
CA THR A 769 -66.62 14.32 49.94
C THR A 769 -67.47 15.60 49.74
N PHE A 770 -67.27 16.37 48.65
CA PHE A 770 -68.30 16.58 47.60
C PHE A 770 -67.84 17.38 46.34
N ARG A 771 -68.76 17.56 45.39
CA ARG A 771 -68.63 18.20 44.05
C ARG A 771 -68.87 19.73 44.06
N THR A 772 -68.47 20.43 42.98
CA THR A 772 -69.41 21.09 42.03
C THR A 772 -68.71 21.62 40.76
N GLN A 773 -69.50 22.02 39.74
CA GLN A 773 -69.08 22.63 38.47
C GLN A 773 -69.59 24.08 38.39
N LEU A 774 -69.02 24.94 37.53
CA LEU A 774 -69.75 25.88 36.64
C LEU A 774 -68.83 26.66 35.69
N ASN A 775 -69.39 27.11 34.55
CA ASN A 775 -68.87 28.04 33.54
C ASN A 775 -70.01 29.04 33.24
N PRO A 776 -69.76 30.36 33.04
CA PRO A 776 -69.68 30.98 31.69
C PRO A 776 -68.50 32.00 31.59
N SER A 777 -67.91 32.47 30.47
CA SER A 777 -68.24 32.72 29.05
C SER A 777 -68.86 34.10 28.71
N ILE A 778 -68.25 34.85 27.75
CA ILE A 778 -68.81 35.80 26.71
C ILE A 778 -67.93 37.07 26.45
N SER A 779 -67.94 37.56 25.17
CA SER A 779 -67.49 38.86 24.57
C SER A 779 -66.02 39.35 24.73
N SER A 780 -65.29 39.93 23.76
CA SER A 780 -65.48 40.56 22.39
C SER A 780 -65.41 42.11 22.34
N GLU A 781 -65.11 42.67 21.14
CA GLU A 781 -64.66 44.06 20.80
C GLU A 781 -63.12 44.22 20.97
N ASP A 782 -62.30 44.65 19.99
CA ASP A 782 -62.26 45.85 19.09
C ASP A 782 -61.71 47.11 19.80
N GLU A 783 -60.96 48.05 19.19
CA GLU A 783 -60.71 48.35 17.76
C GLU A 783 -59.36 49.10 17.52
N SER A 784 -58.91 49.16 16.25
CA SER A 784 -58.18 50.29 15.60
C SER A 784 -56.73 50.67 16.02
N ALA A 785 -56.16 51.64 15.29
CA ALA A 785 -54.75 52.09 15.37
C ALA A 785 -54.57 53.50 14.76
N GLU A 786 -53.55 54.26 15.17
CA GLU A 786 -53.08 55.43 14.39
C GLU A 786 -51.58 55.76 14.59
N ASN A 787 -51.11 56.84 13.94
CA ASN A 787 -49.72 57.16 13.63
C ASN A 787 -49.32 58.56 14.18
N ILE A 788 -48.12 59.03 13.79
CA ILE A 788 -47.62 60.43 13.86
C ILE A 788 -46.94 60.83 15.19
N GLY A 789 -45.72 61.37 15.07
CA GLY A 789 -44.92 61.86 16.20
C GLY A 789 -43.50 62.31 15.82
N LYS A 790 -43.35 63.24 14.86
CA LYS A 790 -42.04 63.87 14.57
C LYS A 790 -41.77 65.02 15.55
N LEU A 791 -40.51 65.16 15.99
CA LEU A 791 -39.90 66.47 16.26
C LEU A 791 -38.38 66.40 15.95
N GLN A 792 -37.71 67.55 15.79
CA GLN A 792 -36.39 67.65 15.17
C GLN A 792 -35.41 68.58 15.93
N ASN A 793 -34.13 68.16 15.92
CA ASN A 793 -32.90 68.96 15.76
C ASN A 793 -32.42 69.94 16.85
N LEU A 794 -31.14 70.35 16.65
CA LEU A 794 -30.32 71.34 17.35
C LEU A 794 -29.73 70.84 18.69
N LEU A 795 -28.42 70.94 18.97
CA LEU A 795 -27.23 71.57 18.33
C LEU A 795 -26.13 70.48 18.11
N ALA A 796 -25.15 70.53 17.20
CA ALA A 796 -24.17 71.57 16.80
C ALA A 796 -23.17 71.93 17.95
N GLU A 797 -21.84 72.05 17.77
CA GLU A 797 -20.97 71.98 16.58
C GLU A 797 -19.48 71.74 16.96
N SER A 798 -18.55 71.77 16.00
CA SER A 798 -17.06 71.63 16.08
C SER A 798 -16.50 70.22 16.43
N ASN A 799 -15.58 69.56 15.69
CA ASN A 799 -14.35 69.92 14.94
C ASN A 799 -13.07 69.81 15.81
N ASP A 800 -11.92 69.28 15.36
CA ASP A 800 -11.54 68.76 14.03
C ASP A 800 -10.39 67.72 14.08
N GLN A 801 -10.13 67.08 12.92
CA GLN A 801 -8.84 66.69 12.26
C GLN A 801 -7.50 66.66 13.06
N GLU A 802 -6.45 65.89 12.75
CA GLU A 802 -6.11 64.79 11.80
C GLU A 802 -4.75 64.16 12.29
N HIS A 803 -3.94 63.34 11.61
CA HIS A 803 -3.85 62.86 10.21
C HIS A 803 -3.28 61.41 10.18
N THR A 804 -3.31 60.78 9.00
CA THR A 804 -2.66 59.49 8.68
C THR A 804 -1.19 59.62 8.23
N VAL A 805 -0.43 58.53 8.37
CA VAL A 805 0.22 57.82 7.23
C VAL A 805 0.03 56.32 7.47
#